data_AF-A0A6A3UBV0-F1
#
_entry.id   AF-A0A6A3UBV0-F1
#
_cell.length_a   1.000
_cell.length_b   1.000
_cell.length_c   1.000
_cell.angle_alpha   90.00
_cell.angle_beta   90.00
_cell.angle_gamma   90.00
#
_symmetry.space_group_name_H-M   'P 1'
#
loop_
_entity.id
_entity.type
_entity.pdbx_description
1 polymer ?
#
loop_
_entity_poly.entity_id
_entity_poly.type
_entity_poly.pdbx_seq_one_letter_code
_entity_poly.pdbx_strand_id
1 'polypeptide(L)'
;MASSGHVSRWRLCWPPQTPDSAETSPSSSPDATQPIATVSASTPPVSLRYLNEFVGKLHCAPALLQHGLFPDAKEVTESMALFNAVRRYIEPKSNGEELQCSDKHDGIVVVGDGNTPRTAAMFAFRMRGWKCYSVDPVMEKGTSERSRGWADVSNLVVVRNKIENVRIALRRAIVVLVHAHVTLDQALSAVQAEQVCGVVTLPCCNWYGKQEVLFGRGPDLVYDDFSVLSDHREIRLWVGDKSAQEPDNVNISHADLSLTSSVMKGCVRKELISNVEKESGESTRTDENAKKQVEDLSKRHDGVLDFIRDTLGELARDASSMTQEEYMAEEQTIGSSLPSAVASHLGTNTHVLALGWHPRRLVVRLLLRDGYTDVYTISMAEEMSFSVADNGERGFKRLKLQLLKCTVDLDAEPNDEEETLQLDPCGFFTLESSFALSRTGEAQNDEEEKITVSFQAEGESAPPLACVLDAGFVFRGFRGRAKKNPAFFRLLCRTLDQLVSACGGSAASQSASLVCLTPRKQWRKKEFLTHPDLAFDVQSLIATQKQSPGTPVYVYCCFKRPALPNLALSADTEQSTKQEPGNENIIARDAALETWLQLETELNTRKSEVGGELVVMDSPVARVKAAQDQEQAVAHNSADPRKVYIQATGEISRVRRFSNGMAFVSLELRGSGYDRPLQVFLQRDTLGWSPEMFAKVVSLLRKGDELVAVGFMARNGRGHSMLQVEALSLARTGEFEAYS
;
A
#
# COMPACT_ATOMS: atom_id res chain seq x y z
N MET A 1 -22.58 -6.93 11.35
CA MET A 1 -21.66 -6.69 10.22
C MET A 1 -21.76 -5.22 9.85
N ALA A 2 -20.90 -4.39 10.42
CA ALA A 2 -20.89 -2.94 10.17
C ALA A 2 -19.96 -2.64 8.99
N SER A 3 -20.52 -2.00 7.95
CA SER A 3 -19.81 -1.59 6.75
C SER A 3 -18.78 -0.50 7.06
N SER A 4 -17.49 -0.82 7.00
CA SER A 4 -16.49 0.21 6.73
C SER A 4 -16.77 0.77 5.34
N GLY A 5 -17.10 2.06 5.25
CA GLY A 5 -17.58 2.71 4.05
C GLY A 5 -16.73 2.42 2.82
N HIS A 6 -17.35 1.80 1.81
CA HIS A 6 -16.84 1.77 0.44
C HIS A 6 -16.78 3.22 -0.09
N VAL A 7 -15.62 3.87 0.00
CA VAL A 7 -15.41 5.17 -0.66
C VAL A 7 -14.92 4.91 -2.08
N SER A 8 -15.82 4.42 -2.93
CA SER A 8 -15.64 4.49 -4.37
C SER A 8 -15.76 5.95 -4.79
N ARG A 9 -14.70 6.53 -5.39
CA ARG A 9 -14.74 7.87 -6.03
C ARG A 9 -15.61 7.91 -7.30
N TRP A 10 -16.24 6.79 -7.62
CA TRP A 10 -17.09 6.58 -8.79
C TRP A 10 -18.55 6.48 -8.36
N ARG A 11 -19.44 7.22 -9.04
CA ARG A 11 -20.89 7.21 -8.78
C ARG A 11 -21.59 6.29 -9.78
N LEU A 12 -22.57 5.52 -9.30
CA LEU A 12 -23.45 4.72 -10.15
C LEU A 12 -24.22 5.63 -11.13
N CYS A 13 -24.12 5.32 -12.42
CA CYS A 13 -24.96 5.92 -13.45
C CYS A 13 -26.31 5.20 -13.41
N TRP A 14 -27.33 5.85 -12.85
CA TRP A 14 -28.69 5.36 -12.99
C TRP A 14 -29.14 5.62 -14.44
N PRO A 15 -29.77 4.65 -15.12
CA PRO A 15 -30.35 4.91 -16.42
C PRO A 15 -31.37 6.07 -16.30
N PRO A 16 -31.50 6.93 -17.32
CA PRO A 16 -32.51 7.98 -17.30
C PRO A 16 -33.88 7.34 -17.09
N GLN A 17 -34.61 7.79 -16.07
CA GLN A 17 -36.00 7.44 -15.92
C GLN A 17 -36.71 7.94 -17.18
N THR A 18 -37.21 7.01 -18.00
CA THR A 18 -38.13 7.34 -19.07
C THR A 18 -39.30 8.09 -18.44
N PRO A 19 -39.63 9.32 -18.89
CA PRO A 19 -40.84 9.98 -18.42
C PRO A 19 -42.01 9.08 -18.79
N ASP A 20 -42.81 8.73 -17.79
CA ASP A 20 -44.03 7.95 -17.95
C ASP A 20 -44.82 8.53 -19.10
N SER A 21 -44.94 7.74 -20.16
CA SER A 21 -45.81 8.01 -21.29
C SER A 21 -47.22 8.15 -20.75
N ALA A 22 -47.79 9.34 -20.96
CA ALA A 22 -49.17 9.67 -20.67
C ALA A 22 -50.12 8.65 -21.30
N GLU A 23 -50.62 7.71 -20.50
CA GLU A 23 -51.82 6.97 -20.82
C GLU A 23 -53.03 7.69 -20.24
N THR A 24 -53.86 8.17 -21.16
CA THR A 24 -55.20 8.70 -20.97
C THR A 24 -56.07 7.83 -20.05
N SER A 25 -56.73 8.49 -19.10
CA SER A 25 -57.80 7.95 -18.25
C SER A 25 -58.95 7.32 -19.05
N PRO A 26 -59.76 6.44 -18.43
CA PRO A 26 -61.02 6.97 -17.89
C PRO A 26 -61.49 6.36 -16.54
N SER A 27 -62.05 7.26 -15.73
CA SER A 27 -63.19 7.15 -14.80
C SER A 27 -63.46 5.86 -14.01
N SER A 28 -63.34 5.92 -12.68
CA SER A 28 -64.44 5.84 -11.70
C SER A 28 -63.90 5.72 -10.25
N SER A 29 -64.56 6.42 -9.33
CA SER A 29 -64.30 6.58 -7.87
C SER A 29 -65.20 5.65 -7.02
N PRO A 30 -65.14 5.60 -5.66
CA PRO A 30 -64.12 6.01 -4.66
C PRO A 30 -63.83 4.90 -3.58
N ASP A 31 -63.05 5.28 -2.56
CA ASP A 31 -62.87 4.66 -1.23
C ASP A 31 -61.85 3.51 -1.04
N ALA A 32 -60.67 3.88 -0.53
CA ALA A 32 -60.19 3.42 0.78
C ALA A 32 -58.86 4.12 1.12
N THR A 33 -58.87 4.89 2.20
CA THR A 33 -57.67 5.41 2.90
C THR A 33 -56.73 4.26 3.27
N GLN A 34 -55.54 4.22 2.67
CA GLN A 34 -54.40 3.43 3.14
C GLN A 34 -53.11 4.26 3.09
N PRO A 35 -52.17 4.01 4.02
CA PRO A 35 -51.13 4.96 4.37
C PRO A 35 -50.09 5.09 3.27
N ILE A 36 -49.56 6.31 3.14
CA ILE A 36 -48.41 6.64 2.30
C ILE A 36 -47.25 5.73 2.74
N ALA A 37 -47.04 4.65 1.98
CA ALA A 37 -45.86 3.83 2.10
C ALA A 37 -44.68 4.65 1.58
N THR A 38 -43.84 5.11 2.50
CA THR A 38 -42.53 5.66 2.21
C THR A 38 -41.76 4.61 1.41
N VAL A 39 -41.56 4.86 0.13
CA VAL A 39 -40.78 3.99 -0.76
C VAL A 39 -39.37 3.92 -0.19
N SER A 40 -39.06 2.79 0.44
CA SER A 40 -37.72 2.44 0.88
C SER A 40 -36.78 2.39 -0.32
N ALA A 41 -35.58 2.94 -0.17
CA ALA A 41 -34.51 2.83 -1.15
C ALA A 41 -34.30 1.35 -1.51
N SER A 42 -34.65 0.96 -2.73
CA SER A 42 -34.56 -0.42 -3.17
C SER A 42 -33.11 -0.88 -3.14
N THR A 43 -32.83 -1.93 -2.37
CA THR A 43 -31.58 -2.68 -2.42
C THR A 43 -31.34 -3.09 -3.88
N PRO A 44 -30.20 -2.76 -4.50
CA PRO A 44 -29.95 -3.14 -5.89
C PRO A 44 -30.00 -4.67 -6.04
N PRO A 45 -30.62 -5.21 -7.10
CA PRO A 45 -30.97 -6.62 -7.18
C PRO A 45 -29.73 -7.50 -7.37
N VAL A 46 -29.51 -8.45 -6.45
CA VAL A 46 -28.52 -9.51 -6.58
C VAL A 46 -28.90 -10.43 -7.76
N SER A 47 -27.94 -10.74 -8.63
CA SER A 47 -28.13 -11.57 -9.82
C SER A 47 -27.38 -12.90 -9.67
N LEU A 48 -28.02 -14.02 -9.95
CA LEU A 48 -27.35 -15.34 -9.97
C LEU A 48 -26.83 -15.73 -11.36
N ARG A 49 -26.70 -14.76 -12.28
CA ARG A 49 -26.30 -14.98 -13.68
C ARG A 49 -25.05 -15.84 -13.80
N TYR A 50 -23.98 -15.53 -13.06
CA TYR A 50 -22.71 -16.26 -13.19
C TYR A 50 -22.77 -17.67 -12.66
N LEU A 51 -23.52 -17.94 -11.59
CA LEU A 51 -23.73 -19.32 -11.13
C LEU A 51 -24.56 -20.12 -12.14
N ASN A 52 -25.62 -19.53 -12.70
CA ASN A 52 -26.43 -20.17 -13.72
C ASN A 52 -25.62 -20.44 -15.00
N GLU A 53 -24.76 -19.51 -15.40
CA GLU A 53 -23.86 -19.71 -16.54
C GLU A 53 -22.81 -20.78 -16.24
N PHE A 54 -22.21 -20.76 -15.05
CA PHE A 54 -21.20 -21.73 -14.64
C PHE A 54 -21.76 -23.16 -14.63
N VAL A 55 -22.86 -23.40 -13.92
CA VAL A 55 -23.44 -24.74 -13.77
C VAL A 55 -24.19 -25.18 -15.04
N GLY A 56 -24.92 -24.27 -15.68
CA GLY A 56 -25.85 -24.62 -16.77
C GLY A 56 -25.29 -24.52 -18.18
N LYS A 57 -24.22 -23.74 -18.41
CA LYS A 57 -23.72 -23.45 -19.76
C LYS A 57 -22.24 -23.71 -19.96
N LEU A 58 -21.43 -23.64 -18.91
CA LEU A 58 -19.98 -23.85 -19.02
C LEU A 58 -19.65 -25.35 -19.08
N HIS A 59 -19.31 -25.85 -20.27
CA HIS A 59 -18.93 -27.26 -20.45
C HIS A 59 -17.69 -27.68 -19.62
N CYS A 60 -16.81 -26.74 -19.27
CA CYS A 60 -15.65 -27.02 -18.43
C CYS A 60 -15.95 -26.97 -16.92
N ALA A 61 -17.16 -26.57 -16.48
CA ALA A 61 -17.49 -26.49 -15.06
C ALA A 61 -17.32 -27.82 -14.30
N PRO A 62 -17.72 -28.99 -14.83
CA PRO A 62 -17.45 -30.27 -14.15
C PRO A 62 -15.96 -30.51 -13.90
N ALA A 63 -15.10 -30.22 -14.88
CA ALA A 63 -13.66 -30.37 -14.74
C ALA A 63 -13.09 -29.38 -13.71
N LEU A 64 -13.50 -28.11 -13.77
CA LEU A 64 -13.08 -27.08 -12.81
C LEU A 64 -13.46 -27.45 -11.36
N LEU A 65 -14.66 -28.02 -11.16
CA LEU A 65 -15.12 -28.51 -9.86
C LEU A 65 -14.37 -29.77 -9.42
N GLN A 66 -14.09 -30.70 -10.34
CA GLN A 66 -13.32 -31.91 -10.06
C GLN A 66 -11.88 -31.59 -9.63
N HIS A 67 -11.28 -30.53 -10.18
CA HIS A 67 -9.98 -30.03 -9.76
C HIS A 67 -10.01 -29.34 -8.37
N GLY A 68 -11.18 -29.14 -7.76
CA GLY A 68 -11.30 -28.57 -6.42
C GLY A 68 -10.79 -27.13 -6.31
N LEU A 69 -10.88 -26.36 -7.40
CA LEU A 69 -10.32 -25.01 -7.53
C LEU A 69 -11.07 -23.97 -6.70
N PHE A 70 -12.39 -24.07 -6.61
CA PHE A 70 -13.24 -23.07 -5.98
C PHE A 70 -13.66 -23.52 -4.57
N PRO A 71 -13.39 -22.71 -3.52
CA PRO A 71 -13.82 -23.04 -2.17
C PRO A 71 -15.32 -22.74 -1.94
N ASP A 72 -15.87 -21.75 -2.64
CA ASP A 72 -17.25 -21.30 -2.47
C ASP A 72 -17.79 -20.61 -3.75
N ALA A 73 -19.07 -20.23 -3.70
CA ALA A 73 -19.77 -19.57 -4.81
C ALA A 73 -19.26 -18.14 -5.08
N LYS A 74 -18.75 -17.44 -4.06
CA LYS A 74 -18.21 -16.08 -4.22
C LYS A 74 -17.03 -16.14 -5.20
N GLU A 75 -16.07 -17.02 -4.96
CA GLU A 75 -14.87 -17.16 -5.79
C GLU A 75 -15.20 -17.60 -7.24
N VAL A 76 -16.25 -18.41 -7.43
CA VAL A 76 -16.76 -18.75 -8.77
C VAL A 76 -17.26 -17.49 -9.48
N THR A 77 -18.06 -16.67 -8.80
CA THR A 77 -18.64 -15.48 -9.42
C THR A 77 -17.63 -14.38 -9.69
N GLU A 78 -16.63 -14.18 -8.84
CA GLU A 78 -15.52 -13.22 -9.08
C GLU A 78 -14.70 -13.63 -10.31
N SER A 79 -14.34 -14.91 -10.40
CA SER A 79 -13.61 -15.45 -11.55
C SER A 79 -14.41 -15.26 -12.84
N MET A 80 -15.68 -15.71 -12.85
CA MET A 80 -16.59 -15.57 -14.00
C MET A 80 -16.77 -14.12 -14.44
N ALA A 81 -16.78 -13.18 -13.50
CA ALA A 81 -16.91 -11.75 -13.81
C ALA A 81 -15.68 -11.21 -14.55
N LEU A 82 -14.48 -11.57 -14.11
CA LEU A 82 -13.23 -11.21 -14.78
C LEU A 82 -13.12 -11.85 -16.17
N PHE A 83 -13.48 -13.13 -16.31
CA PHE A 83 -13.54 -13.77 -17.62
C PHE A 83 -14.56 -13.10 -18.54
N ASN A 84 -15.71 -12.72 -17.99
CA ASN A 84 -16.72 -12.00 -18.75
C ASN A 84 -16.24 -10.61 -19.18
N ALA A 85 -15.47 -9.90 -18.35
CA ALA A 85 -14.88 -8.62 -18.72
C ALA A 85 -13.85 -8.81 -19.84
N VAL A 86 -12.94 -9.78 -19.71
CA VAL A 86 -11.92 -10.06 -20.73
C VAL A 86 -12.55 -10.46 -22.07
N ARG A 87 -13.48 -11.43 -22.10
CA ARG A 87 -14.10 -11.93 -23.35
C ARG A 87 -14.89 -10.86 -24.10
N ARG A 88 -15.39 -9.84 -23.40
CA ARG A 88 -16.24 -8.79 -23.98
C ARG A 88 -15.46 -7.58 -24.43
N TYR A 89 -14.49 -7.15 -23.64
CA TYR A 89 -13.85 -5.85 -23.79
C TYR A 89 -12.39 -5.90 -24.23
N ILE A 90 -11.71 -7.03 -24.04
CA ILE A 90 -10.26 -7.12 -24.26
C ILE A 90 -9.92 -8.14 -25.33
N GLU A 91 -10.55 -9.33 -25.31
CA GLU A 91 -10.22 -10.44 -26.20
C GLU A 91 -10.30 -10.01 -27.67
N PRO A 92 -9.16 -9.95 -28.39
CA PRO A 92 -9.17 -9.55 -29.79
C PRO A 92 -9.74 -10.70 -30.62
N LYS A 93 -10.78 -10.42 -31.40
CA LYS A 93 -11.27 -11.37 -32.41
C LYS A 93 -10.10 -11.68 -33.34
N SER A 94 -9.73 -12.95 -33.44
CA SER A 94 -8.67 -13.39 -34.35
C SER A 94 -9.03 -12.99 -35.78
N ASN A 95 -8.50 -11.87 -36.26
CA ASN A 95 -8.38 -11.63 -37.68
C ASN A 95 -7.33 -12.64 -38.14
N GLY A 96 -7.67 -13.50 -39.10
CA GLY A 96 -6.90 -14.68 -39.51
C GLY A 96 -5.54 -14.39 -40.16
N GLU A 97 -4.75 -13.50 -39.60
CA GLU A 97 -3.36 -13.30 -39.98
C GLU A 97 -2.48 -14.08 -38.99
N GLU A 98 -2.08 -15.28 -39.42
CA GLU A 98 -0.93 -15.97 -38.85
C GLU A 98 0.32 -15.12 -39.11
N LEU A 99 0.60 -14.13 -38.25
CA LEU A 99 1.89 -13.47 -38.26
C LEU A 99 2.97 -14.44 -37.75
N GLN A 100 3.85 -14.83 -38.67
CA GLN A 100 5.00 -15.69 -38.45
C GLN A 100 6.05 -15.05 -37.53
N CYS A 101 6.70 -15.94 -36.75
CA CYS A 101 8.04 -15.79 -36.16
C CYS A 101 8.22 -14.81 -34.98
N SER A 102 7.49 -15.03 -33.88
CA SER A 102 7.97 -14.66 -32.54
C SER A 102 8.13 -15.93 -31.71
N ASP A 103 9.28 -16.12 -31.06
CA ASP A 103 9.53 -17.23 -30.14
C ASP A 103 8.66 -17.14 -28.86
N LYS A 104 7.84 -16.09 -28.70
CA LYS A 104 7.01 -15.84 -27.52
C LYS A 104 5.53 -16.17 -27.78
N HIS A 105 4.86 -16.76 -26.80
CA HIS A 105 3.41 -17.01 -26.83
C HIS A 105 2.58 -15.86 -26.28
N ASP A 106 1.29 -15.85 -26.62
CA ASP A 106 0.29 -14.99 -25.98
C ASP A 106 -0.04 -15.54 -24.59
N GLY A 107 -0.22 -14.67 -23.60
CA GLY A 107 -0.45 -15.09 -22.23
C GLY A 107 -1.37 -14.21 -21.40
N ILE A 108 -1.97 -14.83 -20.40
CA ILE A 108 -2.83 -14.20 -19.41
C ILE A 108 -2.16 -14.33 -18.06
N VAL A 109 -1.90 -13.22 -17.39
CA VAL A 109 -1.24 -13.20 -16.08
C VAL A 109 -2.28 -12.84 -15.03
N VAL A 110 -2.66 -13.82 -14.23
CA VAL A 110 -3.60 -13.67 -13.11
C VAL A 110 -2.82 -13.50 -11.82
N VAL A 111 -3.01 -12.35 -11.17
CA VAL A 111 -2.32 -11.96 -9.94
C VAL A 111 -3.31 -11.98 -8.78
N GLY A 112 -2.89 -12.56 -7.65
CA GLY A 112 -3.74 -12.65 -6.47
C GLY A 112 -4.85 -13.70 -6.61
N ASP A 113 -4.56 -14.82 -7.28
CA ASP A 113 -5.53 -15.90 -7.54
C ASP A 113 -5.91 -16.69 -6.27
N GLY A 114 -5.10 -16.57 -5.21
CA GLY A 114 -5.30 -17.23 -3.93
C GLY A 114 -4.50 -18.53 -3.79
N ASN A 115 -5.00 -19.44 -2.95
CA ASN A 115 -4.32 -20.71 -2.66
C ASN A 115 -4.46 -21.76 -3.78
N THR A 116 -5.35 -21.53 -4.74
CA THR A 116 -5.62 -22.35 -5.92
C THR A 116 -5.58 -21.47 -7.17
N PRO A 117 -5.21 -22.00 -8.36
CA PRO A 117 -5.15 -21.21 -9.58
C PRO A 117 -6.54 -21.05 -10.22
N ARG A 118 -7.52 -20.59 -9.45
CA ARG A 118 -8.96 -20.65 -9.75
C ARG A 118 -9.36 -19.84 -10.98
N THR A 119 -8.95 -18.58 -11.06
CA THR A 119 -9.23 -17.68 -12.17
C THR A 119 -8.36 -18.04 -13.38
N ALA A 120 -7.06 -18.30 -13.16
CA ALA A 120 -6.14 -18.67 -14.24
C ALA A 120 -6.53 -19.99 -14.92
N ALA A 121 -6.95 -21.01 -14.16
CA ALA A 121 -7.43 -22.26 -14.72
C ALA A 121 -8.69 -22.05 -15.55
N MET A 122 -9.63 -21.23 -15.07
CA MET A 122 -10.83 -20.91 -15.85
C MET A 122 -10.49 -20.26 -17.19
N PHE A 123 -9.50 -19.36 -17.23
CA PHE A 123 -8.96 -18.84 -18.50
C PHE A 123 -8.31 -19.93 -19.35
N ALA A 124 -7.48 -20.81 -18.76
CA ALA A 124 -6.82 -21.90 -19.49
C ALA A 124 -7.83 -22.84 -20.18
N PHE A 125 -8.96 -23.14 -19.52
CA PHE A 125 -10.03 -23.95 -20.11
C PHE A 125 -10.82 -23.23 -21.22
N ARG A 126 -10.84 -21.89 -21.23
CA ARG A 126 -11.73 -21.11 -22.09
C ARG A 126 -11.04 -20.39 -23.23
N MET A 127 -9.80 -19.95 -23.05
CA MET A 127 -9.03 -19.16 -24.02
C MET A 127 -7.95 -20.01 -24.66
N ARG A 128 -8.31 -20.66 -25.77
CA ARG A 128 -7.38 -21.51 -26.53
C ARG A 128 -6.25 -20.65 -27.13
N GLY A 129 -5.02 -21.17 -27.10
CA GLY A 129 -3.84 -20.48 -27.63
C GLY A 129 -3.21 -19.46 -26.69
N TRP A 130 -3.80 -19.25 -25.50
CA TRP A 130 -3.26 -18.37 -24.47
C TRP A 130 -2.68 -19.18 -23.31
N LYS A 131 -1.43 -18.92 -22.94
CA LYS A 131 -0.80 -19.51 -21.76
C LYS A 131 -1.19 -18.71 -20.52
N CYS A 132 -1.77 -19.36 -19.53
CA CYS A 132 -2.32 -18.72 -18.34
C CYS A 132 -1.36 -18.90 -17.16
N TYR A 133 -0.94 -17.80 -16.55
CA TYR A 133 -0.06 -17.75 -15.39
C TYR A 133 -0.88 -17.38 -14.15
N SER A 134 -0.86 -18.22 -13.13
CA SER A 134 -1.45 -17.95 -11.82
C SER A 134 -0.34 -17.59 -10.84
N VAL A 135 -0.31 -16.35 -10.35
CA VAL A 135 0.77 -15.84 -9.49
C VAL A 135 0.21 -15.40 -8.15
N ASP A 136 0.56 -16.13 -7.10
CA ASP A 136 0.19 -15.79 -5.73
C ASP A 136 1.18 -16.36 -4.69
N PRO A 137 1.67 -15.58 -3.70
CA PRO A 137 2.53 -16.11 -2.64
C PRO A 137 1.87 -17.16 -1.73
N VAL A 138 0.54 -17.19 -1.62
CA VAL A 138 -0.21 -18.15 -0.80
C VAL A 138 -0.60 -19.42 -1.56
N MET A 139 -0.22 -19.54 -2.84
CA MET A 139 -0.49 -20.71 -3.67
C MET A 139 -0.04 -22.01 -2.99
N GLU A 140 -0.88 -23.04 -3.05
CA GLU A 140 -0.60 -24.33 -2.40
C GLU A 140 0.66 -24.99 -2.97
N LYS A 141 1.43 -25.69 -2.13
CA LYS A 141 2.60 -26.45 -2.60
C LYS A 141 2.10 -27.64 -3.43
N GLY A 142 2.77 -27.94 -4.54
CA GLY A 142 2.47 -29.06 -5.46
C GLY A 142 2.55 -30.48 -4.87
N THR A 143 2.42 -30.63 -3.55
CA THR A 143 2.55 -31.87 -2.79
C THR A 143 1.22 -32.42 -2.30
N SER A 144 0.12 -31.65 -2.32
CA SER A 144 -1.20 -32.12 -1.90
C SER A 144 -1.98 -32.79 -3.03
N GLU A 145 -2.93 -33.68 -2.71
CA GLU A 145 -3.83 -34.30 -3.70
C GLU A 145 -4.59 -33.25 -4.52
N ARG A 146 -4.98 -32.15 -3.87
CA ARG A 146 -5.62 -30.99 -4.53
C ARG A 146 -4.70 -30.39 -5.59
N SER A 147 -3.44 -30.14 -5.22
CA SER A 147 -2.46 -29.52 -6.11
C SER A 147 -2.04 -30.39 -7.29
N ARG A 148 -2.11 -31.72 -7.16
CA ARG A 148 -1.95 -32.64 -8.29
C ARG A 148 -3.10 -32.51 -9.29
N GLY A 149 -4.31 -32.28 -8.78
CA GLY A 149 -5.51 -32.13 -9.59
C GLY A 149 -5.35 -31.10 -10.71
N TRP A 150 -4.82 -29.91 -10.42
CA TRP A 150 -4.67 -28.84 -11.42
C TRP A 150 -3.28 -28.74 -12.05
N ALA A 151 -2.33 -29.60 -11.68
CA ALA A 151 -1.01 -29.65 -12.32
C ALA A 151 -1.10 -30.09 -13.79
N ASP A 152 -2.12 -30.87 -14.12
CA ASP A 152 -2.34 -31.44 -15.46
C ASP A 152 -3.18 -30.53 -16.37
N VAL A 153 -3.60 -29.34 -15.89
CA VAL A 153 -4.36 -28.40 -16.72
C VAL A 153 -3.44 -27.83 -17.80
N SER A 154 -3.77 -28.12 -19.05
CA SER A 154 -2.99 -27.65 -20.19
C SER A 154 -2.96 -26.13 -20.27
N ASN A 155 -1.80 -25.58 -20.62
CA ASN A 155 -1.55 -24.14 -20.74
C ASN A 155 -1.68 -23.35 -19.43
N LEU A 156 -1.70 -24.00 -18.26
CA LEU A 156 -1.67 -23.35 -16.95
C LEU A 156 -0.26 -23.42 -16.35
N VAL A 157 0.26 -22.28 -15.90
CA VAL A 157 1.51 -22.15 -15.16
C VAL A 157 1.18 -21.61 -13.78
N VAL A 158 1.50 -22.38 -12.74
CA VAL A 158 1.22 -22.01 -11.34
C VAL A 158 2.50 -21.54 -10.67
N VAL A 159 2.47 -20.33 -10.11
CA VAL A 159 3.63 -19.63 -9.55
C VAL A 159 3.34 -19.24 -8.11
N ARG A 160 3.96 -19.97 -7.18
CA ARG A 160 3.92 -19.63 -5.76
C ARG A 160 4.96 -18.57 -5.44
N ASN A 161 4.69 -17.34 -5.82
CA ASN A 161 5.56 -16.21 -5.52
C ASN A 161 4.78 -14.90 -5.52
N LYS A 162 5.41 -13.85 -4.99
CA LYS A 162 4.97 -12.48 -5.20
C LYS A 162 5.18 -12.10 -6.66
N ILE A 163 4.24 -11.38 -7.27
CA ILE A 163 4.38 -10.94 -8.67
C ILE A 163 5.62 -10.06 -8.86
N GLU A 164 6.02 -9.29 -7.84
CA GLU A 164 7.22 -8.46 -7.84
C GLU A 164 8.52 -9.27 -8.02
N ASN A 165 8.48 -10.57 -7.67
CA ASN A 165 9.60 -11.51 -7.74
C ASN A 165 9.49 -12.45 -8.95
N VAL A 166 8.65 -12.12 -9.94
CA VAL A 166 8.45 -12.92 -11.14
C VAL A 166 8.75 -12.07 -12.37
N ARG A 167 9.24 -12.71 -13.43
CA ARG A 167 9.34 -12.13 -14.77
C ARG A 167 8.68 -13.07 -15.76
N ILE A 168 7.82 -12.51 -16.61
CA ILE A 168 7.07 -13.26 -17.62
C ILE A 168 7.25 -12.53 -18.94
N ALA A 169 7.86 -13.19 -19.91
CA ALA A 169 7.99 -12.68 -21.27
C ALA A 169 6.88 -13.25 -22.15
N LEU A 170 6.11 -12.37 -22.79
CA LEU A 170 4.96 -12.71 -23.63
C LEU A 170 5.03 -11.96 -24.95
N ARG A 171 4.33 -12.48 -25.97
CA ARG A 171 4.04 -11.70 -27.17
C ARG A 171 2.93 -10.71 -26.84
N ARG A 172 1.74 -11.23 -26.55
CA ARG A 172 0.59 -10.44 -26.08
C ARG A 172 0.22 -10.79 -24.66
N ALA A 173 -0.09 -9.80 -23.83
CA ALA A 173 -0.44 -10.00 -22.43
C ALA A 173 -1.84 -9.46 -22.10
N ILE A 174 -2.60 -10.25 -21.35
CA ILE A 174 -3.78 -9.77 -20.60
C ILE A 174 -3.45 -9.92 -19.11
N VAL A 175 -3.55 -8.84 -18.34
CA VAL A 175 -3.24 -8.89 -16.90
C VAL A 175 -4.53 -8.80 -16.10
N VAL A 176 -4.75 -9.76 -15.21
CA VAL A 176 -5.98 -9.89 -14.42
C VAL A 176 -5.65 -9.88 -12.94
N LEU A 177 -6.32 -9.03 -12.17
CA LEU A 177 -6.12 -8.90 -10.72
C LEU A 177 -7.46 -9.22 -10.02
N VAL A 178 -7.55 -10.33 -9.29
CA VAL A 178 -8.81 -10.79 -8.64
C VAL A 178 -8.84 -10.54 -7.14
N HIS A 179 -7.71 -10.71 -6.44
CA HIS A 179 -7.52 -10.33 -5.04
C HIS A 179 -6.11 -9.79 -4.78
N ALA A 180 -5.59 -9.05 -5.76
CA ALA A 180 -4.20 -8.65 -5.76
C ALA A 180 -3.93 -7.52 -4.76
N HIS A 181 -2.99 -7.75 -3.82
CA HIS A 181 -2.50 -6.73 -2.89
C HIS A 181 -1.24 -6.03 -3.43
N VAL A 182 -1.33 -5.55 -4.67
CA VAL A 182 -0.28 -4.80 -5.38
C VAL A 182 -0.92 -3.70 -6.23
N THR A 183 -0.15 -2.67 -6.57
CA THR A 183 -0.60 -1.70 -7.57
C THR A 183 -0.60 -2.33 -8.96
N LEU A 184 -1.35 -1.74 -9.89
CA LEU A 184 -1.37 -2.19 -11.28
C LEU A 184 0.05 -2.10 -11.89
N ASP A 185 0.77 -1.02 -11.63
CA ASP A 185 2.14 -0.80 -12.10
C ASP A 185 3.13 -1.87 -11.60
N GLN A 186 3.00 -2.28 -10.33
CA GLN A 186 3.82 -3.36 -9.77
C GLN A 186 3.56 -4.69 -10.48
N ALA A 187 2.29 -5.01 -10.74
CA ALA A 187 1.92 -6.22 -11.46
C ALA A 187 2.46 -6.20 -12.91
N LEU A 188 2.33 -5.08 -13.63
CA LEU A 188 2.83 -4.97 -14.99
C LEU A 188 4.36 -4.91 -15.08
N SER A 189 5.07 -4.43 -14.06
CA SER A 189 6.54 -4.43 -14.04
C SER A 189 7.16 -5.84 -14.13
N ALA A 190 6.38 -6.87 -13.79
CA ALA A 190 6.76 -8.26 -13.90
C ALA A 190 6.48 -8.86 -15.29
N VAL A 191 5.73 -8.17 -16.15
CA VAL A 191 5.25 -8.68 -17.43
C VAL A 191 5.92 -7.92 -18.58
N GLN A 192 6.81 -8.59 -19.29
CA GLN A 192 7.45 -8.07 -20.49
C GLN A 192 6.70 -8.60 -21.72
N ALA A 193 5.77 -7.80 -22.24
CA ALA A 193 5.00 -8.14 -23.44
C ALA A 193 5.34 -7.22 -24.60
N GLU A 194 5.30 -7.73 -25.83
CA GLU A 194 5.34 -6.90 -27.05
C GLU A 194 4.08 -6.02 -27.14
N GLN A 195 2.95 -6.54 -26.66
CA GLN A 195 1.69 -5.80 -26.56
C GLN A 195 0.90 -6.19 -25.30
N VAL A 196 0.41 -5.21 -24.55
CA VAL A 196 -0.58 -5.45 -23.49
C VAL A 196 -1.97 -5.21 -24.07
N CYS A 197 -2.74 -6.28 -24.26
CA CYS A 197 -4.09 -6.21 -24.83
C CYS A 197 -5.09 -5.57 -23.86
N GLY A 198 -4.90 -5.78 -22.57
CA GLY A 198 -5.70 -5.11 -21.56
C GLY A 198 -5.40 -5.55 -20.14
N VAL A 199 -5.92 -4.79 -19.18
CA VAL A 199 -5.81 -5.03 -17.75
C VAL A 199 -7.22 -5.02 -17.16
N VAL A 200 -7.55 -6.01 -16.34
CA VAL A 200 -8.81 -6.07 -15.59
C VAL A 200 -8.48 -6.25 -14.12
N THR A 201 -9.14 -5.47 -13.26
CA THR A 201 -9.06 -5.66 -11.82
C THR A 201 -10.42 -5.71 -11.16
N LEU A 202 -10.50 -6.53 -10.12
CA LEU A 202 -11.54 -6.61 -9.11
C LEU A 202 -10.86 -6.32 -7.75
N PRO A 203 -10.74 -5.04 -7.34
CA PRO A 203 -9.99 -4.67 -6.15
C PRO A 203 -10.71 -5.13 -4.86
N CYS A 204 -9.94 -5.55 -3.86
CA CYS A 204 -10.43 -5.97 -2.55
C CYS A 204 -9.61 -5.36 -1.39
N CYS A 205 -10.02 -5.57 -0.14
CA CYS A 205 -9.22 -5.28 1.06
C CYS A 205 -8.50 -3.90 1.08
N ASN A 206 -9.22 -2.83 0.71
CA ASN A 206 -8.76 -1.43 0.61
C ASN A 206 -7.79 -1.09 -0.55
N TRP A 207 -7.67 -1.96 -1.56
CA TRP A 207 -6.86 -1.69 -2.75
C TRP A 207 -7.56 -0.90 -3.86
N TYR A 208 -8.82 -0.53 -3.66
CA TYR A 208 -9.58 0.36 -4.55
C TYR A 208 -8.75 1.60 -4.92
N GLY A 209 -8.38 2.44 -3.96
CA GLY A 209 -7.61 3.65 -4.25
C GLY A 209 -6.21 3.41 -4.83
N LYS A 210 -5.64 2.20 -4.66
CA LYS A 210 -4.31 1.81 -5.16
C LYS A 210 -4.34 1.16 -6.55
N GLN A 211 -5.53 0.83 -7.04
CA GLN A 211 -5.78 0.26 -8.37
C GLN A 211 -6.77 1.13 -9.16
N GLU A 212 -6.84 2.43 -8.85
CA GLU A 212 -7.64 3.42 -9.59
C GLU A 212 -6.98 3.86 -10.88
N VAL A 213 -5.66 3.73 -10.93
CA VAL A 213 -4.83 4.31 -11.96
C VAL A 213 -3.78 3.29 -12.36
N LEU A 214 -3.66 3.07 -13.66
CA LEU A 214 -2.61 2.29 -14.30
C LEU A 214 -1.70 3.28 -15.02
N PHE A 215 -0.46 3.48 -14.55
CA PHE A 215 0.49 4.44 -15.11
C PHE A 215 -0.16 5.81 -15.41
N GLY A 216 -0.75 6.46 -14.40
CA GLY A 216 -1.46 7.74 -14.57
C GLY A 216 -2.81 7.70 -15.30
N ARG A 217 -3.13 6.62 -16.04
CA ARG A 217 -4.38 6.46 -16.79
C ARG A 217 -5.47 5.85 -15.92
N GLY A 218 -6.62 6.52 -15.83
CA GLY A 218 -7.85 5.95 -15.27
C GLY A 218 -8.44 4.83 -16.15
N PRO A 219 -9.29 3.95 -15.60
CA PRO A 219 -9.91 2.86 -16.35
C PRO A 219 -10.80 3.38 -17.48
N ASP A 220 -10.82 2.67 -18.61
CA ASP A 220 -11.72 2.98 -19.73
C ASP A 220 -13.18 2.67 -19.37
N LEU A 221 -13.40 1.71 -18.47
CA LEU A 221 -14.72 1.36 -17.98
C LEU A 221 -14.65 0.90 -16.52
N VAL A 222 -15.57 1.42 -15.71
CA VAL A 222 -15.82 1.02 -14.32
C VAL A 222 -17.28 0.65 -14.19
N TYR A 223 -17.59 -0.46 -13.56
CA TYR A 223 -18.95 -0.85 -13.24
C TYR A 223 -19.02 -1.75 -12.02
N ASP A 224 -20.14 -1.72 -11.30
CA ASP A 224 -20.48 -2.78 -10.35
C ASP A 224 -21.17 -3.92 -11.10
N ASP A 225 -20.73 -5.16 -10.87
CA ASP A 225 -21.41 -6.35 -11.36
C ASP A 225 -22.17 -7.03 -10.21
N PHE A 226 -23.48 -6.83 -10.13
CA PHE A 226 -24.35 -7.46 -9.12
C PHE A 226 -24.52 -8.97 -9.31
N SER A 227 -23.88 -9.56 -10.33
CA SER A 227 -23.74 -11.00 -10.46
C SER A 227 -22.54 -11.57 -9.70
N VAL A 228 -21.67 -10.71 -9.16
CA VAL A 228 -20.60 -11.08 -8.23
C VAL A 228 -21.17 -11.13 -6.82
N LEU A 229 -21.11 -12.31 -6.19
CA LEU A 229 -21.62 -12.55 -4.84
C LEU A 229 -20.61 -12.12 -3.76
N SER A 230 -20.14 -10.88 -3.89
CA SER A 230 -19.14 -10.23 -3.03
C SER A 230 -19.52 -8.76 -2.86
N ASP A 231 -19.16 -8.19 -1.72
CA ASP A 231 -19.19 -6.73 -1.57
C ASP A 231 -18.14 -6.07 -2.47
N HIS A 232 -17.09 -6.82 -2.85
CA HIS A 232 -16.04 -6.39 -3.76
C HIS A 232 -16.39 -6.69 -5.22
N ARG A 233 -17.40 -6.00 -5.76
CA ARG A 233 -17.95 -6.26 -7.12
C ARG A 233 -17.66 -5.19 -8.17
N GLU A 234 -16.82 -4.23 -7.83
CA GLU A 234 -16.41 -3.18 -8.77
C GLU A 234 -15.37 -3.76 -9.72
N ILE A 235 -15.63 -3.68 -11.02
CA ILE A 235 -14.71 -4.12 -12.06
C ILE A 235 -14.19 -2.88 -12.76
N ARG A 236 -12.87 -2.84 -12.95
CA ARG A 236 -12.18 -1.77 -13.68
C ARG A 236 -11.36 -2.39 -14.79
N LEU A 237 -11.41 -1.78 -15.97
CA LEU A 237 -10.69 -2.29 -17.13
C LEU A 237 -9.97 -1.19 -17.90
N TRP A 238 -8.83 -1.57 -18.45
CA TRP A 238 -8.02 -0.79 -19.38
C TRP A 238 -7.84 -1.64 -20.63
N VAL A 239 -8.21 -1.09 -21.78
CA VAL A 239 -8.03 -1.71 -23.11
C VAL A 239 -6.74 -1.14 -23.74
N GLY A 240 -5.99 -1.98 -24.46
CA GLY A 240 -4.62 -1.76 -25.00
C GLY A 240 -4.39 -0.51 -25.88
N ASP A 241 -3.14 -0.36 -26.37
CA ASP A 241 -2.60 0.93 -26.84
C ASP A 241 -3.29 1.58 -28.06
N LYS A 242 -3.55 2.88 -27.91
CA LYS A 242 -4.21 3.83 -28.83
C LYS A 242 -3.19 4.55 -29.75
N SER A 243 -2.35 3.82 -30.47
CA SER A 243 -1.37 4.45 -31.38
C SER A 243 -1.85 4.49 -32.83
N ALA A 244 -2.69 5.47 -33.15
CA ALA A 244 -2.66 6.18 -34.44
C ALA A 244 -3.46 7.48 -34.30
N GLN A 245 -2.72 8.58 -34.25
CA GLN A 245 -3.06 9.96 -34.60
C GLN A 245 -4.52 10.27 -35.00
N GLU A 246 -5.11 11.21 -34.25
CA GLU A 246 -6.16 12.19 -34.60
C GLU A 246 -7.36 12.19 -33.62
N PRO A 247 -7.72 13.36 -33.04
CA PRO A 247 -8.83 13.48 -32.08
C PRO A 247 -10.23 13.22 -32.67
N ASP A 248 -10.38 13.23 -34.00
CA ASP A 248 -11.69 13.40 -34.65
C ASP A 248 -12.17 12.24 -35.53
N ASN A 249 -11.57 11.05 -35.49
CA ASN A 249 -12.11 9.93 -36.26
C ASN A 249 -11.92 8.57 -35.59
N VAL A 250 -12.70 8.32 -34.53
CA VAL A 250 -12.67 7.05 -33.82
C VAL A 250 -13.65 6.06 -34.45
N ASN A 251 -13.14 5.03 -35.13
CA ASN A 251 -13.93 3.84 -35.44
C ASN A 251 -13.96 2.91 -34.20
N ILE A 252 -14.86 3.20 -33.26
CA ILE A 252 -15.11 2.47 -31.98
C ILE A 252 -15.86 1.14 -32.22
N SER A 253 -16.01 0.68 -33.46
CA SER A 253 -16.91 -0.45 -33.79
C SER A 253 -16.57 -1.80 -33.13
N HIS A 254 -15.33 -2.00 -32.64
CA HIS A 254 -14.90 -3.28 -32.07
C HIS A 254 -15.08 -3.43 -30.55
N ALA A 255 -15.11 -2.34 -29.79
CA ALA A 255 -15.35 -2.34 -28.35
C ALA A 255 -16.49 -1.36 -28.07
N ASP A 256 -17.72 -1.84 -28.17
CA ASP A 256 -18.88 -1.10 -27.67
C ASP A 256 -18.75 -1.01 -26.13
N LEU A 257 -18.03 0.03 -25.68
CA LEU A 257 -17.89 0.39 -24.28
C LEU A 257 -19.17 1.02 -23.72
N SER A 258 -20.22 1.16 -24.54
CA SER A 258 -21.53 1.55 -24.07
C SER A 258 -22.19 0.36 -23.35
N LEU A 259 -22.63 0.60 -22.11
CA LEU A 259 -23.48 -0.36 -21.39
C LEU A 259 -24.94 -0.34 -21.88
N THR A 260 -25.20 0.22 -23.07
CA THR A 260 -26.57 0.46 -23.59
C THR A 260 -27.26 -0.80 -24.10
N SER A 261 -26.53 -1.91 -24.20
CA SER A 261 -27.06 -3.21 -24.59
C SER A 261 -27.96 -3.81 -23.49
N SER A 262 -29.17 -4.21 -23.88
CA SER A 262 -30.15 -4.99 -23.09
C SER A 262 -29.63 -6.33 -22.51
N VAL A 263 -28.37 -6.66 -22.78
CA VAL A 263 -27.66 -7.89 -22.38
C VAL A 263 -26.94 -7.74 -21.02
N MET A 264 -26.83 -6.53 -20.45
CA MET A 264 -26.16 -6.25 -19.17
C MET A 264 -27.13 -6.21 -17.97
N LYS A 265 -28.03 -7.20 -17.85
CA LYS A 265 -28.85 -7.34 -16.62
C LYS A 265 -27.92 -7.52 -15.41
N GLY A 266 -28.01 -6.59 -14.45
CA GLY A 266 -27.26 -6.64 -13.19
C GLY A 266 -25.89 -5.97 -13.20
N CYS A 267 -25.52 -5.18 -14.21
CA CYS A 267 -24.30 -4.36 -14.16
C CYS A 267 -24.67 -2.87 -14.15
N VAL A 268 -23.98 -2.06 -13.34
CA VAL A 268 -24.23 -0.61 -13.28
C VAL A 268 -22.93 0.13 -13.51
N ARG A 269 -22.88 0.92 -14.59
CA ARG A 269 -21.72 1.77 -14.92
C ARG A 269 -21.44 2.71 -13.75
N LYS A 270 -20.16 3.01 -13.53
CA LYS A 270 -19.79 4.14 -12.72
C LYS A 270 -19.07 5.19 -13.54
N GLU A 271 -19.36 6.44 -13.22
CA GLU A 271 -18.65 7.60 -13.73
C GLU A 271 -17.79 8.22 -12.65
N LEU A 272 -16.63 8.73 -13.06
CA LEU A 272 -15.77 9.49 -12.18
C LEU A 272 -16.50 10.77 -11.82
N ILE A 273 -16.61 11.07 -10.53
CA ILE A 273 -17.19 12.36 -10.10
C ILE A 273 -16.14 13.44 -10.41
N SER A 274 -16.22 14.05 -11.59
CA SER A 274 -15.50 15.28 -11.88
C SER A 274 -16.21 16.43 -11.19
N ASN A 275 -15.47 17.22 -10.42
CA ASN A 275 -15.97 18.47 -9.86
C ASN A 275 -16.04 19.51 -10.99
N VAL A 276 -17.04 19.41 -11.87
CA VAL A 276 -17.37 20.44 -12.87
C VAL A 276 -18.75 21.00 -12.56
N GLU A 277 -18.78 22.32 -12.49
CA GLU A 277 -19.86 23.19 -12.06
C GLU A 277 -21.21 22.94 -12.76
N LYS A 278 -22.29 23.06 -11.99
CA LYS A 278 -23.56 23.61 -12.49
C LYS A 278 -24.04 24.67 -11.53
N GLU A 279 -23.48 25.86 -11.68
CA GLU A 279 -24.16 27.11 -11.37
C GLU A 279 -25.25 27.34 -12.43
N SER A 280 -26.51 27.16 -12.04
CA SER A 280 -27.66 27.94 -12.52
C SER A 280 -28.94 27.42 -11.85
N GLY A 281 -29.51 28.17 -10.90
CA GLY A 281 -30.83 27.89 -10.33
C GLY A 281 -31.00 28.33 -8.88
N GLU A 282 -31.49 29.56 -8.71
CA GLU A 282 -31.73 30.38 -7.52
C GLU A 282 -32.26 29.75 -6.20
N SER A 283 -31.59 30.17 -5.11
CA SER A 283 -32.14 30.95 -3.98
C SER A 283 -32.83 30.29 -2.77
N THR A 284 -32.86 28.97 -2.62
CA THR A 284 -33.24 28.36 -1.31
C THR A 284 -32.39 27.17 -0.85
N ARG A 285 -31.36 26.80 -1.63
CA ARG A 285 -30.50 25.61 -1.40
C ARG A 285 -29.07 25.89 -0.89
N THR A 286 -28.74 27.16 -0.61
CA THR A 286 -27.36 27.59 -0.33
C THR A 286 -26.78 27.04 0.98
N ASP A 287 -27.57 26.94 2.05
CA ASP A 287 -27.06 26.46 3.34
C ASP A 287 -26.85 24.94 3.41
N GLU A 288 -27.72 24.13 2.78
CA GLU A 288 -27.53 22.68 2.75
C GLU A 288 -26.37 22.27 1.84
N ASN A 289 -26.20 22.94 0.70
CA ASN A 289 -25.07 22.69 -0.19
C ASN A 289 -23.74 23.13 0.44
N ALA A 290 -23.71 24.26 1.15
CA ALA A 290 -22.51 24.70 1.87
C ALA A 290 -22.14 23.71 2.99
N LYS A 291 -23.12 23.27 3.79
CA LYS A 291 -22.91 22.24 4.83
C LYS A 291 -22.41 20.92 4.24
N LYS A 292 -22.99 20.48 3.13
CA LYS A 292 -22.60 19.23 2.46
C LYS A 292 -21.21 19.30 1.84
N GLN A 293 -20.83 20.44 1.23
CA GLN A 293 -19.47 20.67 0.75
C GLN A 293 -18.46 20.67 1.89
N VAL A 294 -18.79 21.33 3.01
CA VAL A 294 -17.98 21.35 4.23
C VAL A 294 -17.80 19.94 4.81
N GLU A 295 -18.86 19.14 4.83
CA GLU A 295 -18.83 17.75 5.31
C GLU A 295 -17.99 16.84 4.38
N ASP A 296 -18.10 17.01 3.06
CA ASP A 296 -17.31 16.29 2.08
C ASP A 296 -15.81 16.67 2.16
N LEU A 297 -15.48 17.94 2.37
CA LEU A 297 -14.10 18.39 2.59
C LEU A 297 -13.53 17.82 3.90
N SER A 298 -14.32 17.79 4.97
CA SER A 298 -13.94 17.19 6.25
C SER A 298 -13.67 15.68 6.12
N LYS A 299 -14.45 14.95 5.31
CA LYS A 299 -14.28 13.52 5.03
C LYS A 299 -13.07 13.21 4.14
N ARG A 300 -12.66 14.13 3.26
CA ARG A 300 -11.50 13.95 2.38
C ARG A 300 -10.18 13.96 3.15
N HIS A 301 -10.09 14.74 4.23
CA HIS A 301 -8.91 14.80 5.09
C HIS A 301 -9.09 13.91 6.32
N ASP A 302 -8.67 12.65 6.20
CA ASP A 302 -8.46 11.79 7.38
C ASP A 302 -7.12 12.24 8.00
N GLY A 303 -7.15 12.94 9.15
CA GLY A 303 -5.98 13.49 9.85
C GLY A 303 -5.65 12.77 11.16
N VAL A 304 -4.71 13.28 11.95
CA VAL A 304 -4.38 12.71 13.28
C VAL A 304 -5.53 12.89 14.27
N LEU A 305 -6.25 14.02 14.20
CA LEU A 305 -7.40 14.26 15.06
C LEU A 305 -8.55 13.27 14.78
N ASP A 306 -8.81 12.94 13.50
CA ASP A 306 -9.79 11.90 13.14
C ASP A 306 -9.37 10.54 13.70
N PHE A 307 -8.08 10.21 13.60
CA PHE A 307 -7.54 8.99 14.19
C PHE A 307 -7.81 8.92 15.69
N ILE A 308 -7.48 9.97 16.46
CA ILE A 308 -7.70 9.99 17.91
C ILE A 308 -9.20 9.87 18.21
N ARG A 309 -10.05 10.62 17.50
CA ARG A 309 -11.51 10.59 17.66
C ARG A 309 -12.06 9.19 17.45
N ASP A 310 -11.83 8.58 16.29
CA ASP A 310 -12.49 7.29 16.02
C ASP A 310 -11.87 6.17 16.86
N THR A 311 -10.58 6.25 17.24
CA THR A 311 -9.96 5.30 18.18
C THR A 311 -10.63 5.37 19.56
N LEU A 312 -10.88 6.58 20.09
CA LEU A 312 -11.64 6.77 21.33
C LEU A 312 -13.11 6.38 21.19
N GLY A 313 -13.72 6.63 20.03
CA GLY A 313 -15.11 6.26 19.73
C GLY A 313 -15.32 4.76 19.51
N GLU A 314 -14.31 4.03 19.04
CA GLU A 314 -14.31 2.56 18.98
C GLU A 314 -14.16 1.96 20.38
N LEU A 315 -13.23 2.49 21.19
CA LEU A 315 -13.06 2.09 22.59
C LEU A 315 -14.37 2.20 23.39
N ALA A 316 -15.14 3.26 23.18
CA ALA A 316 -16.43 3.45 23.83
C ALA A 316 -17.51 2.45 23.36
N ARG A 317 -17.46 2.00 22.10
CA ARG A 317 -18.43 1.05 21.51
C ARG A 317 -18.12 -0.41 21.89
N ASP A 318 -16.85 -0.79 21.87
CA ASP A 318 -16.38 -2.16 22.14
C ASP A 318 -16.68 -2.62 23.57
N ALA A 319 -16.85 -1.69 24.52
CA ALA A 319 -17.28 -1.97 25.89
C ALA A 319 -18.58 -2.80 25.98
N SER A 320 -19.45 -2.69 24.98
CA SER A 320 -20.76 -3.36 24.95
C SER A 320 -20.78 -4.65 24.12
N SER A 321 -19.72 -4.96 23.37
CA SER A 321 -19.73 -6.02 22.35
C SER A 321 -18.64 -7.08 22.48
N MET A 322 -17.68 -6.91 23.40
CA MET A 322 -16.60 -7.88 23.62
C MET A 322 -17.10 -9.17 24.28
N THR A 323 -16.61 -10.31 23.82
CA THR A 323 -16.92 -11.62 24.44
C THR A 323 -16.08 -11.84 25.71
N GLN A 324 -16.59 -12.64 26.65
CA GLN A 324 -15.86 -12.99 27.90
C GLN A 324 -14.50 -13.65 27.62
N GLU A 325 -14.37 -14.37 26.52
CA GLU A 325 -13.11 -15.03 26.12
C GLU A 325 -12.06 -14.03 25.62
N GLU A 326 -12.47 -13.04 24.81
CA GLU A 326 -11.61 -11.95 24.37
C GLU A 326 -11.17 -11.08 25.56
N TYR A 327 -12.09 -10.86 26.50
CA TYR A 327 -11.84 -10.18 27.76
C TYR A 327 -10.73 -10.87 28.58
N MET A 328 -10.87 -12.17 28.86
CA MET A 328 -9.89 -12.93 29.64
C MET A 328 -8.53 -13.02 28.95
N ALA A 329 -8.50 -13.12 27.62
CA ALA A 329 -7.26 -13.18 26.86
C ALA A 329 -6.47 -11.85 26.91
N GLU A 330 -7.15 -10.71 26.84
CA GLU A 330 -6.51 -9.40 26.97
C GLU A 330 -6.04 -9.14 28.40
N GLU A 331 -6.84 -9.52 29.40
CA GLU A 331 -6.48 -9.41 30.80
C GLU A 331 -5.22 -10.20 31.14
N GLN A 332 -5.11 -11.43 30.62
CA GLN A 332 -3.90 -12.24 30.77
C GLN A 332 -2.68 -11.63 30.05
N THR A 333 -2.88 -11.03 28.88
CA THR A 333 -1.79 -10.45 28.07
C THR A 333 -1.22 -9.18 28.71
N ILE A 334 -2.07 -8.27 29.17
CA ILE A 334 -1.68 -6.98 29.75
C ILE A 334 -1.33 -7.14 31.23
N GLY A 335 -2.15 -7.86 32.00
CA GLY A 335 -2.00 -8.04 33.45
C GLY A 335 -0.71 -8.72 33.89
N SER A 336 -0.18 -9.64 33.08
CA SER A 336 1.05 -10.37 33.43
C SER A 336 2.35 -9.65 33.05
N SER A 337 2.31 -8.65 32.16
CA SER A 337 3.49 -8.05 31.53
C SER A 337 3.71 -6.57 31.90
N LEU A 338 2.65 -5.85 32.29
CA LEU A 338 2.68 -4.43 32.58
C LEU A 338 3.50 -4.06 33.84
N PRO A 339 3.33 -4.72 35.01
CA PRO A 339 3.94 -4.27 36.26
C PRO A 339 5.47 -4.21 36.22
N SER A 340 6.10 -5.29 35.75
CA SER A 340 7.57 -5.40 35.72
C SER A 340 8.24 -4.52 34.65
N ALA A 341 7.55 -4.27 33.54
CA ALA A 341 8.07 -3.49 32.41
C ALA A 341 7.97 -1.99 32.64
N VAL A 342 6.90 -1.53 33.30
CA VAL A 342 6.66 -0.11 33.59
C VAL A 342 7.46 0.32 34.84
N ALA A 343 7.47 -0.50 35.90
CA ALA A 343 8.15 -0.17 37.17
C ALA A 343 9.68 -0.01 37.04
N SER A 344 10.31 -0.56 36.00
CA SER A 344 11.75 -0.39 35.76
C SER A 344 12.13 0.94 35.09
N HIS A 345 11.15 1.67 34.55
CA HIS A 345 11.38 2.88 33.75
C HIS A 345 10.55 4.10 34.15
N LEU A 346 9.52 3.91 34.97
CA LEU A 346 8.68 4.96 35.52
C LEU A 346 8.64 4.80 37.05
N GLY A 347 8.90 5.89 37.77
CA GLY A 347 8.67 5.90 39.22
C GLY A 347 7.18 5.95 39.53
N THR A 348 6.76 5.40 40.67
CA THR A 348 5.35 5.40 41.12
C THR A 348 4.76 6.81 41.27
N ASN A 349 5.61 7.81 41.50
CA ASN A 349 5.24 9.23 41.61
C ASN A 349 5.19 9.95 40.24
N THR A 350 5.33 9.22 39.13
CA THR A 350 5.28 9.81 37.79
C THR A 350 3.83 10.06 37.40
N HIS A 351 3.52 11.25 36.90
CA HIS A 351 2.20 11.54 36.32
C HIS A 351 2.10 10.88 34.93
N VAL A 352 1.32 9.80 34.83
CA VAL A 352 1.21 8.95 33.64
C VAL A 352 -0.12 9.18 32.94
N LEU A 353 -0.09 9.60 31.68
CA LEU A 353 -1.26 9.56 30.79
C LEU A 353 -1.37 8.15 30.17
N ALA A 354 -2.28 7.34 30.68
CA ALA A 354 -2.50 5.97 30.26
C ALA A 354 -3.57 5.89 29.14
N LEU A 355 -3.12 5.44 27.97
CA LEU A 355 -3.93 5.19 26.78
C LEU A 355 -4.07 3.68 26.57
N GLY A 356 -5.16 3.11 27.07
CA GLY A 356 -5.47 1.70 26.94
C GLY A 356 -6.57 1.43 25.90
N TRP A 357 -6.49 0.29 25.21
CA TRP A 357 -7.56 -0.20 24.35
C TRP A 357 -8.65 -0.99 25.11
N HIS A 358 -8.39 -1.35 26.37
CA HIS A 358 -9.32 -2.19 27.12
C HIS A 358 -10.52 -1.37 27.65
N PRO A 359 -11.78 -1.80 27.43
CA PRO A 359 -12.97 -1.05 27.84
C PRO A 359 -13.03 -0.72 29.34
N ARG A 360 -12.58 -1.64 30.19
CA ARG A 360 -12.50 -1.44 31.66
C ARG A 360 -11.27 -0.67 32.13
N ARG A 361 -10.53 -0.03 31.21
CA ARG A 361 -9.30 0.73 31.50
C ARG A 361 -8.29 -0.11 32.30
N LEU A 362 -8.10 -1.37 31.90
CA LEU A 362 -7.30 -2.35 32.64
C LEU A 362 -5.89 -1.84 32.98
N VAL A 363 -5.22 -1.16 32.04
CA VAL A 363 -3.91 -0.55 32.26
C VAL A 363 -3.90 0.44 33.42
N VAL A 364 -4.98 1.23 33.57
CA VAL A 364 -5.13 2.21 34.66
C VAL A 364 -5.25 1.49 35.99
N ARG A 365 -6.12 0.47 36.07
CA ARG A 365 -6.31 -0.33 37.30
C ARG A 365 -5.02 -1.00 37.74
N LEU A 366 -4.28 -1.60 36.80
CA LEU A 366 -3.00 -2.25 37.09
C LEU A 366 -1.96 -1.26 37.62
N LEU A 367 -1.83 -0.07 37.01
CA LEU A 367 -0.95 0.97 37.54
C LEU A 367 -1.34 1.40 38.95
N LEU A 368 -2.63 1.61 39.22
CA LEU A 368 -3.12 2.00 40.55
C LEU A 368 -2.82 0.90 41.59
N ARG A 369 -3.03 -0.38 41.24
CA ARG A 369 -2.67 -1.54 42.08
C ARG A 369 -1.16 -1.66 42.34
N ASP A 370 -0.34 -1.27 41.37
CA ASP A 370 1.13 -1.24 41.49
C ASP A 370 1.65 -0.02 42.28
N GLY A 371 0.75 0.79 42.86
CA GLY A 371 1.09 1.90 43.75
C GLY A 371 1.37 3.22 43.03
N TYR A 372 1.03 3.36 41.75
CA TYR A 372 1.05 4.66 41.08
C TYR A 372 -0.13 5.50 41.57
N THR A 373 0.12 6.72 42.01
CA THR A 373 -0.92 7.62 42.55
C THR A 373 -1.46 8.62 41.53
N ASP A 374 -0.71 8.85 40.46
CA ASP A 374 -0.95 9.93 39.50
C ASP A 374 -1.16 9.37 38.09
N VAL A 375 -2.23 8.57 37.98
CA VAL A 375 -2.65 7.94 36.72
C VAL A 375 -3.80 8.73 36.11
N TYR A 376 -3.65 9.10 34.85
CA TYR A 376 -4.63 9.88 34.10
C TYR A 376 -5.04 9.16 32.84
N THR A 377 -6.21 9.50 32.31
CA THR A 377 -6.67 9.04 31.00
C THR A 377 -7.50 10.12 30.32
N ILE A 378 -7.90 9.89 29.07
CA ILE A 378 -8.64 10.87 28.27
C ILE A 378 -9.93 10.29 27.71
N SER A 379 -10.93 11.15 27.56
CA SER A 379 -12.19 10.85 26.89
C SER A 379 -12.61 12.00 25.97
N MET A 380 -13.56 11.73 25.07
CA MET A 380 -14.17 12.75 24.24
C MET A 380 -14.98 13.71 25.12
N ALA A 381 -14.73 15.02 25.04
CA ALA A 381 -15.48 16.05 25.78
C ALA A 381 -16.57 16.69 24.91
N GLU A 382 -16.24 16.99 23.65
CA GLU A 382 -17.16 17.59 22.67
C GLU A 382 -16.99 16.89 21.32
N GLU A 383 -18.03 16.97 20.49
CA GLU A 383 -17.91 16.54 19.09
C GLU A 383 -16.84 17.34 18.36
N MET A 384 -16.14 16.67 17.45
CA MET A 384 -15.12 17.34 16.63
C MET A 384 -15.79 18.38 15.74
N SER A 385 -15.31 19.61 15.80
CA SER A 385 -15.75 20.67 14.90
C SER A 385 -14.78 20.84 13.73
N PHE A 386 -15.32 21.23 12.58
CA PHE A 386 -14.56 21.56 11.39
C PHE A 386 -14.98 22.94 10.90
N SER A 387 -13.99 23.76 10.56
CA SER A 387 -14.19 25.08 9.98
C SER A 387 -13.19 25.29 8.84
N VAL A 388 -13.51 26.23 7.97
CA VAL A 388 -12.66 26.58 6.83
C VAL A 388 -12.33 28.06 6.95
N ALA A 389 -11.05 28.42 6.83
CA ALA A 389 -10.60 29.80 6.79
C ALA A 389 -9.84 30.08 5.48
N ASP A 390 -9.27 31.28 5.38
CA ASP A 390 -8.45 31.71 4.25
C ASP A 390 -9.15 31.51 2.89
N ASN A 391 -10.38 32.03 2.77
CA ASN A 391 -11.18 31.96 1.53
C ASN A 391 -11.39 30.54 0.97
N GLY A 392 -11.39 29.51 1.82
CA GLY A 392 -11.57 28.13 1.38
C GLY A 392 -10.29 27.32 1.25
N GLU A 393 -9.12 27.92 1.49
CA GLU A 393 -7.81 27.32 1.22
C GLU A 393 -7.27 26.50 2.40
N ARG A 394 -7.71 26.78 3.64
CA ARG A 394 -7.22 26.08 4.83
C ARG A 394 -8.35 25.52 5.68
N GLY A 395 -8.27 24.22 5.95
CA GLY A 395 -9.19 23.50 6.81
C GLY A 395 -8.66 23.47 8.24
N PHE A 396 -9.58 23.66 9.19
CA PHE A 396 -9.29 23.59 10.62
C PHE A 396 -10.19 22.54 11.27
N LYS A 397 -9.59 21.56 11.94
CA LYS A 397 -10.29 20.61 12.80
C LYS A 397 -9.98 20.90 14.25
N ARG A 398 -11.00 20.97 15.09
CA ARG A 398 -10.84 21.13 16.54
C ARG A 398 -11.44 19.93 17.26
N LEU A 399 -10.64 19.32 18.11
CA LEU A 399 -11.01 18.17 18.94
C LEU A 399 -10.77 18.52 20.41
N LYS A 400 -11.81 18.36 21.24
CA LYS A 400 -11.72 18.61 22.68
C LYS A 400 -11.76 17.29 23.44
N LEU A 401 -10.72 17.05 24.24
CA LEU A 401 -10.56 15.84 25.05
C LEU A 401 -10.58 16.21 26.53
N GLN A 402 -11.34 15.49 27.34
CA GLN A 402 -11.35 15.65 28.79
C GLN A 402 -10.22 14.82 29.40
N LEU A 403 -9.41 15.43 30.25
CA LEU A 403 -8.40 14.75 31.06
C LEU A 403 -9.06 14.34 32.39
N LEU A 404 -8.94 13.06 32.73
CA LEU A 404 -9.51 12.47 33.93
C LEU A 404 -8.39 11.88 34.79
N LYS A 405 -8.30 12.27 36.06
CA LYS A 405 -7.51 11.55 37.07
C LYS A 405 -8.28 10.31 37.49
N CYS A 406 -7.58 9.19 37.57
CA CYS A 406 -8.17 7.91 37.92
C CYS A 406 -7.80 7.54 39.35
N THR A 407 -8.78 7.12 40.13
CA THR A 407 -8.62 6.62 41.50
C THR A 407 -9.39 5.31 41.66
N VAL A 408 -8.96 4.47 42.60
CA VAL A 408 -9.69 3.26 43.00
C VAL A 408 -10.18 3.49 44.42
N ASP A 409 -11.46 3.21 44.66
CA ASP A 409 -12.01 3.18 46.01
C ASP A 409 -11.51 1.90 46.72
N LEU A 410 -10.62 2.07 47.69
CA LEU A 410 -10.05 0.97 48.47
C LEU A 410 -10.98 0.49 49.59
N ASP A 411 -12.06 1.23 49.87
CA ASP A 411 -13.01 0.92 50.95
C ASP A 411 -14.20 0.05 50.46
N ALA A 412 -14.22 -0.33 49.19
CA ALA A 412 -15.22 -1.24 48.64
C ALA A 412 -15.02 -2.68 49.20
N GLU A 413 -16.11 -3.29 49.69
CA GLU A 413 -16.10 -4.65 50.23
C GLU A 413 -15.55 -5.66 49.20
N PRO A 414 -14.63 -6.57 49.59
CA PRO A 414 -13.88 -7.46 48.68
C PRO A 414 -14.71 -8.50 47.90
N ASN A 415 -16.04 -8.47 48.02
CA ASN A 415 -16.98 -9.38 47.35
C ASN A 415 -17.60 -8.80 46.07
N ASP A 416 -17.38 -7.52 45.72
CA ASP A 416 -17.74 -7.00 44.40
C ASP A 416 -16.63 -7.33 43.41
N GLU A 417 -16.90 -8.20 42.44
CA GLU A 417 -15.93 -8.70 41.45
C GLU A 417 -15.37 -7.61 40.50
N GLU A 418 -15.76 -6.35 40.66
CA GLU A 418 -15.26 -5.22 39.87
C GLU A 418 -14.87 -4.02 40.73
N GLU A 419 -13.56 -3.79 40.88
CA GLU A 419 -13.02 -2.53 41.44
C GLU A 419 -13.58 -1.32 40.69
N THR A 420 -14.40 -0.52 41.38
CA THR A 420 -15.01 0.69 40.81
C THR A 420 -13.94 1.75 40.61
N LEU A 421 -13.73 2.17 39.36
CA LEU A 421 -12.77 3.21 39.03
C LEU A 421 -13.46 4.58 39.10
N GLN A 422 -13.01 5.45 39.99
CA GLN A 422 -13.46 6.83 40.05
C GLN A 422 -12.65 7.71 39.07
N LEU A 423 -13.34 8.64 38.41
CA LEU A 423 -12.82 9.46 37.33
C LEU A 423 -13.09 10.94 37.63
N ASP A 424 -12.05 11.64 38.05
CA ASP A 424 -12.14 13.03 38.46
C ASP A 424 -11.63 13.95 37.32
N PRO A 425 -12.47 14.84 36.76
CA PRO A 425 -12.05 15.77 35.72
C PRO A 425 -10.95 16.72 36.19
N CYS A 426 -9.91 16.89 35.36
CA CYS A 426 -8.80 17.83 35.62
C CYS A 426 -8.80 19.03 34.68
N GLY A 427 -9.53 18.95 33.57
CA GLY A 427 -9.55 19.95 32.52
C GLY A 427 -9.66 19.35 31.12
N PHE A 428 -9.38 20.16 30.11
CA PHE A 428 -9.53 19.78 28.71
C PHE A 428 -8.28 20.07 27.89
N PHE A 429 -7.92 19.13 27.03
CA PHE A 429 -7.08 19.41 25.89
C PHE A 429 -7.93 19.91 24.73
N THR A 430 -7.52 21.01 24.14
CA THR A 430 -8.02 21.47 22.83
C THR A 430 -6.91 21.21 21.82
N LEU A 431 -7.18 20.30 20.90
CA LEU A 431 -6.30 19.99 19.77
C LEU A 431 -6.87 20.71 18.55
N GLU A 432 -6.03 21.51 17.90
CA GLU A 432 -6.38 22.20 16.67
C GLU A 432 -5.43 21.76 15.57
N SER A 433 -6.00 21.21 14.50
CA SER A 433 -5.28 20.81 13.30
C SER A 433 -5.59 21.79 12.18
N SER A 434 -4.55 22.23 11.48
CA SER A 434 -4.63 23.07 10.29
C SER A 434 -3.94 22.39 9.11
N PHE A 435 -4.61 22.38 7.96
CA PHE A 435 -4.12 21.72 6.75
C PHE A 435 -4.63 22.41 5.49
N ALA A 436 -3.86 22.34 4.41
CA ALA A 436 -4.25 22.90 3.13
C ALA A 436 -5.41 22.09 2.52
N LEU A 437 -6.46 22.79 2.07
CA LEU A 437 -7.55 22.23 1.28
C LEU A 437 -7.16 22.36 -0.18
N SER A 438 -6.61 21.29 -0.78
CA SER A 438 -6.31 21.28 -2.21
C SER A 438 -7.60 21.48 -3.02
N ARG A 439 -7.69 22.58 -3.76
CA ARG A 439 -8.76 22.78 -4.76
C ARG A 439 -8.64 21.71 -5.82
N THR A 440 -9.79 21.15 -6.23
CA THR A 440 -9.83 20.07 -7.23
C THR A 440 -9.14 20.50 -8.52
N GLY A 441 -8.02 19.86 -8.86
CA GLY A 441 -7.28 20.10 -10.10
C GLY A 441 -5.87 20.67 -9.92
N GLU A 442 -5.52 21.17 -8.73
CA GLU A 442 -4.15 21.62 -8.45
C GLU A 442 -3.35 20.51 -7.76
N ALA A 443 -2.07 20.35 -8.13
CA ALA A 443 -1.16 19.42 -7.48
C ALA A 443 -1.19 19.67 -5.96
N GLN A 444 -1.37 18.62 -5.16
CA GLN A 444 -1.28 18.72 -3.70
C GLN A 444 0.08 19.33 -3.36
N ASN A 445 0.10 20.60 -2.97
CA ASN A 445 1.19 21.11 -2.16
C ASN A 445 1.15 20.27 -0.88
N ASP A 446 2.19 19.46 -0.66
CA ASP A 446 2.37 18.65 0.54
C ASP A 446 2.66 19.56 1.76
N GLU A 447 1.79 20.53 2.07
CA GLU A 447 1.81 21.19 3.37
C GLU A 447 1.42 20.14 4.42
N GLU A 448 2.40 19.70 5.21
CA GLU A 448 2.17 18.78 6.33
C GLU A 448 1.13 19.37 7.30
N GLU A 449 0.16 18.53 7.73
CA GLU A 449 -0.83 18.84 8.76
C GLU A 449 -0.12 19.38 10.02
N LYS A 450 -0.46 20.62 10.44
CA LYS A 450 0.11 21.25 11.63
C LYS A 450 -0.90 21.15 12.76
N ILE A 451 -0.46 20.60 13.89
CA ILE A 451 -1.30 20.39 15.07
C ILE A 451 -0.72 21.18 16.24
N THR A 452 -1.60 21.92 16.90
CA THR A 452 -1.33 22.62 18.16
C THR A 452 -2.22 22.06 19.26
N VAL A 453 -1.63 21.79 20.41
CA VAL A 453 -2.33 21.32 21.59
C VAL A 453 -2.24 22.38 22.69
N SER A 454 -3.39 22.75 23.25
CA SER A 454 -3.47 23.61 24.43
C SER A 454 -4.27 22.92 25.54
N PHE A 455 -3.91 23.17 26.79
CA PHE A 455 -4.63 22.65 27.95
C PHE A 455 -5.34 23.77 28.69
N GLN A 456 -6.59 23.53 29.08
CA GLN A 456 -7.40 24.42 29.92
C GLN A 456 -7.80 23.66 31.18
N ALA A 457 -7.34 24.14 32.34
CA ALA A 457 -7.66 23.51 33.62
C ALA A 457 -9.05 23.93 34.12
N GLU A 458 -9.78 22.99 34.73
CA GLU A 458 -11.00 23.30 35.48
C GLU A 458 -10.63 23.54 36.95
N GLY A 459 -10.28 24.78 37.28
CA GLY A 459 -10.03 25.22 38.67
C GLY A 459 -8.59 25.07 39.17
N GLU A 460 -8.03 23.86 39.16
CA GLU A 460 -6.66 23.59 39.68
C GLU A 460 -5.54 23.86 38.66
N SER A 461 -4.28 23.84 39.09
CA SER A 461 -3.13 23.88 38.18
C SER A 461 -3.08 22.64 37.29
N ALA A 462 -2.64 22.79 36.04
CA ALA A 462 -2.49 21.67 35.12
C ALA A 462 -1.63 20.55 35.74
N PRO A 463 -2.09 19.27 35.72
CA PRO A 463 -1.32 18.18 36.29
C PRO A 463 -0.01 18.04 35.49
N PRO A 464 1.16 17.89 36.13
CA PRO A 464 2.45 17.90 35.45
C PRO A 464 2.72 16.54 34.78
N LEU A 465 1.93 16.21 33.75
CA LEU A 465 2.08 14.99 32.97
C LEU A 465 3.54 14.83 32.54
N ALA A 466 4.10 13.64 32.73
CA ALA A 466 5.50 13.35 32.45
C ALA A 466 5.69 12.22 31.42
N CYS A 467 4.73 11.31 31.30
CA CYS A 467 4.83 10.16 30.39
C CYS A 467 3.48 9.82 29.75
N VAL A 468 3.50 9.44 28.47
CA VAL A 468 2.38 8.73 27.83
C VAL A 468 2.65 7.23 27.87
N LEU A 469 1.70 6.45 28.37
CA LEU A 469 1.72 4.99 28.31
C LEU A 469 0.70 4.51 27.27
N ASP A 470 1.19 4.09 26.11
CA ASP A 470 0.39 3.47 25.05
C ASP A 470 0.29 1.95 25.27
N ALA A 471 -0.79 1.51 25.89
CA ALA A 471 -1.14 0.11 26.11
C ALA A 471 -2.03 -0.40 24.97
N GLY A 472 -1.51 -0.32 23.74
CA GLY A 472 -2.16 -0.82 22.54
C GLY A 472 -3.18 0.13 21.90
N PHE A 473 -3.38 1.34 22.43
CA PHE A 473 -4.26 2.36 21.85
C PHE A 473 -3.85 2.70 20.42
N VAL A 474 -2.58 3.04 20.21
CA VAL A 474 -2.07 3.36 18.87
C VAL A 474 -2.07 2.12 17.99
N PHE A 475 -1.59 0.99 18.51
CA PHE A 475 -1.54 -0.28 17.76
C PHE A 475 -2.91 -0.67 17.20
N ARG A 476 -3.93 -0.66 18.05
CA ARG A 476 -5.29 -1.08 17.72
C ARG A 476 -6.02 -0.04 16.89
N GLY A 477 -5.82 1.26 17.14
CA GLY A 477 -6.38 2.32 16.31
C GLY A 477 -5.95 2.25 14.83
N PHE A 478 -4.78 1.65 14.55
CA PHE A 478 -4.34 1.37 13.17
C PHE A 478 -4.92 0.09 12.56
N ARG A 479 -5.59 -0.78 13.34
CA ARG A 479 -6.24 -2.00 12.83
C ARG A 479 -7.37 -1.57 11.88
N GLY A 480 -7.33 -2.04 10.63
CA GLY A 480 -8.31 -1.65 9.61
C GLY A 480 -8.05 -0.32 8.90
N ARG A 481 -7.09 0.52 9.37
CA ARG A 481 -6.71 1.77 8.68
C ARG A 481 -5.56 1.53 7.68
N ALA A 482 -5.73 1.98 6.44
CA ALA A 482 -4.75 1.83 5.36
C ALA A 482 -3.50 2.72 5.50
N LYS A 483 -3.47 3.63 6.48
CA LYS A 483 -2.37 4.56 6.70
C LYS A 483 -1.16 3.90 7.33
N LYS A 484 -0.38 3.22 6.50
CA LYS A 484 0.98 2.79 6.84
C LYS A 484 2.04 3.89 6.62
N ASN A 485 1.65 5.16 6.49
CA ASN A 485 2.59 6.27 6.27
C ASN A 485 3.45 6.55 7.54
N PRO A 486 4.79 6.48 7.45
CA PRO A 486 5.68 6.89 8.53
C PRO A 486 5.48 8.31 9.02
N ALA A 487 5.20 9.28 8.12
CA ALA A 487 5.02 10.69 8.48
C ALA A 487 3.81 10.89 9.39
N PHE A 488 2.70 10.24 9.07
CA PHE A 488 1.49 10.25 9.91
C PHE A 488 1.75 9.70 11.32
N PHE A 489 2.49 8.59 11.42
CA PHE A 489 2.86 8.02 12.72
C PHE A 489 3.75 8.98 13.53
N ARG A 490 4.71 9.65 12.88
CA ARG A 490 5.53 10.68 13.54
C ARG A 490 4.69 11.86 14.02
N LEU A 491 3.75 12.35 13.21
CA LEU A 491 2.86 13.43 13.59
C LEU A 491 1.96 13.04 14.78
N LEU A 492 1.45 11.80 14.80
CA LEU A 492 0.71 11.26 15.93
C LEU A 492 1.57 11.23 17.21
N CYS A 493 2.79 10.70 17.14
CA CYS A 493 3.70 10.69 18.30
C CYS A 493 4.03 12.10 18.80
N ARG A 494 4.27 13.07 17.90
CA ARG A 494 4.44 14.48 18.27
C ARG A 494 3.19 15.05 18.95
N THR A 495 2.01 14.70 18.46
CA THR A 495 0.75 15.16 19.05
C THR A 495 0.57 14.62 20.47
N LEU A 496 0.88 13.33 20.69
CA LEU A 496 0.88 12.73 22.03
C LEU A 496 1.90 13.40 22.97
N ASP A 497 3.07 13.74 22.45
CA ASP A 497 4.09 14.47 23.21
C ASP A 497 3.68 15.91 23.55
N GLN A 498 2.94 16.56 22.65
CA GLN A 498 2.37 17.89 22.91
C GLN A 498 1.29 17.86 24.00
N LEU A 499 0.54 16.76 24.18
CA LEU A 499 -0.40 16.61 25.31
C LEU A 499 0.35 16.70 26.65
N VAL A 500 1.47 15.99 26.76
CA VAL A 500 2.32 16.03 27.96
C VAL A 500 2.90 17.43 28.16
N SER A 501 3.41 18.03 27.10
CA SER A 501 4.05 19.35 27.14
C SER A 501 3.06 20.48 27.48
N ALA A 502 1.81 20.41 27.01
CA ALA A 502 0.76 21.39 27.30
C ALA A 502 0.37 21.45 28.79
N CYS A 503 0.67 20.38 29.52
CA CYS A 503 0.44 20.24 30.96
C CYS A 503 1.63 20.72 31.82
N GLY A 504 2.64 21.38 31.23
CA GLY A 504 3.77 21.94 31.98
C GLY A 504 4.85 20.91 32.38
N GLY A 505 4.82 19.70 31.79
CA GLY A 505 5.85 18.70 32.00
C GLY A 505 7.21 19.16 31.49
N SER A 506 8.12 19.58 32.38
CA SER A 506 9.52 19.84 32.03
C SER A 506 10.24 18.51 31.81
N ALA A 507 10.69 18.26 30.58
CA ALA A 507 11.39 17.06 30.13
C ALA A 507 12.84 16.92 30.67
N ALA A 508 13.09 17.36 31.91
CA ALA A 508 14.40 17.29 32.57
C ALA A 508 14.56 16.02 33.44
N SER A 509 13.64 15.06 33.34
CA SER A 509 13.66 13.81 34.10
C SER A 509 14.36 12.68 33.33
N GLN A 510 15.07 11.80 34.04
CA GLN A 510 15.63 10.55 33.49
C GLN A 510 14.55 9.51 33.12
N SER A 511 13.27 9.81 33.33
CA SER A 511 12.15 8.91 33.04
C SER A 511 11.79 8.87 31.55
N ALA A 512 11.20 7.76 31.11
CA ALA A 512 10.66 7.65 29.75
C ALA A 512 9.53 8.68 29.54
N SER A 513 9.50 9.33 28.38
CA SER A 513 8.45 10.27 27.97
C SER A 513 7.30 9.57 27.24
N LEU A 514 7.59 8.44 26.58
CA LEU A 514 6.61 7.58 25.93
C LEU A 514 6.99 6.12 26.15
N VAL A 515 6.03 5.32 26.64
CA VAL A 515 6.16 3.88 26.79
C VAL A 515 5.10 3.21 25.93
N CYS A 516 5.50 2.39 24.97
CA CYS A 516 4.60 1.67 24.07
C CYS A 516 4.65 0.17 24.31
N LEU A 517 3.48 -0.46 24.44
CA LEU A 517 3.31 -1.90 24.62
C LEU A 517 2.66 -2.51 23.39
N THR A 518 3.27 -3.56 22.84
CA THR A 518 2.71 -4.25 21.67
C THR A 518 2.97 -5.75 21.68
N PRO A 519 1.99 -6.59 21.30
CA PRO A 519 2.18 -8.04 21.20
C PRO A 519 2.98 -8.46 19.94
N ARG A 520 3.39 -7.51 19.09
CA ARG A 520 4.06 -7.81 17.81
C ARG A 520 5.44 -7.19 17.73
N LYS A 521 6.47 -8.03 17.60
CA LYS A 521 7.90 -7.64 17.42
C LYS A 521 8.11 -6.60 16.32
N GLN A 522 7.34 -6.72 15.25
CA GLN A 522 7.45 -5.89 14.04
C GLN A 522 6.41 -4.78 13.98
N TRP A 523 5.67 -4.51 15.08
CA TRP A 523 4.75 -3.39 15.11
C TRP A 523 5.53 -2.07 15.08
N ARG A 524 5.71 -1.55 13.86
CA ARG A 524 6.56 -0.42 13.48
C ARG A 524 8.00 -0.56 14.01
N LYS A 525 8.90 -0.89 13.08
CA LYS A 525 10.36 -0.79 13.19
C LYS A 525 10.82 0.29 14.19
N LYS A 526 11.68 -0.09 15.15
CA LYS A 526 12.32 0.80 16.14
C LYS A 526 12.81 2.11 15.50
N GLU A 527 13.26 2.01 14.25
CA GLU A 527 13.71 3.06 13.35
C GLU A 527 12.72 4.22 13.20
N PHE A 528 11.41 3.99 13.35
CA PHE A 528 10.39 5.05 13.30
C PHE A 528 10.35 5.90 14.56
N LEU A 529 10.50 5.27 15.74
CA LEU A 529 10.54 5.97 17.02
C LEU A 529 11.89 6.68 17.21
N THR A 530 12.98 6.15 16.64
CA THR A 530 14.32 6.77 16.67
C THR A 530 14.51 7.86 15.61
N HIS A 531 13.45 8.28 14.92
CA HIS A 531 13.57 9.28 13.85
C HIS A 531 14.03 10.64 14.44
N PRO A 532 14.94 11.38 13.78
CA PRO A 532 15.44 12.67 14.28
C PRO A 532 14.33 13.66 14.67
N ASP A 533 13.29 13.74 13.85
CA ASP A 533 12.05 14.51 14.05
C ASP A 533 11.30 14.33 15.38
N LEU A 534 11.48 13.19 16.04
CA LEU A 534 10.84 12.87 17.32
C LEU A 534 11.76 13.14 18.51
N ALA A 535 13.05 13.34 18.27
CA ALA A 535 14.07 13.56 19.30
C ALA A 535 14.08 12.51 20.42
N PHE A 536 13.65 11.26 20.15
CA PHE A 536 13.71 10.18 21.13
C PHE A 536 15.02 9.37 21.05
N ASP A 537 15.51 8.95 22.20
CA ASP A 537 16.35 7.77 22.34
C ASP A 537 15.47 6.58 22.77
N VAL A 538 15.57 5.45 22.06
CA VAL A 538 14.61 4.35 22.19
C VAL A 538 15.30 3.10 22.72
N GLN A 539 14.88 2.67 23.90
CA GLN A 539 15.22 1.40 24.49
C GLN A 539 14.10 0.39 24.22
N SER A 540 14.48 -0.82 23.80
CA SER A 540 13.52 -1.88 23.50
C SER A 540 13.77 -3.07 24.42
N LEU A 541 12.75 -3.50 25.14
CA LEU A 541 12.77 -4.66 26.00
C LEU A 541 11.77 -5.70 25.52
N ILE A 542 12.08 -6.97 25.74
CA ILE A 542 11.18 -8.08 25.48
C ILE A 542 10.75 -8.63 26.85
N ALA A 543 9.49 -8.41 27.21
CA ALA A 543 8.91 -9.02 28.39
C ALA A 543 8.46 -10.45 28.02
N THR A 544 9.30 -11.44 28.33
CA THR A 544 8.96 -12.87 28.23
C THR A 544 8.78 -13.47 29.61
N GLN A 545 7.64 -14.09 29.88
CA GLN A 545 7.45 -14.83 31.14
C GLN A 545 8.30 -16.12 31.13
N LYS A 546 8.87 -16.48 32.30
CA LYS A 546 9.55 -17.77 32.51
C LYS A 546 8.60 -18.94 32.78
N GLN A 547 7.30 -18.71 32.97
CA GLN A 547 6.38 -19.71 33.55
C GLN A 547 5.09 -19.99 32.75
N SER A 548 4.85 -19.36 31.58
CA SER A 548 3.81 -19.82 30.65
C SER A 548 4.18 -19.49 29.18
N PRO A 549 3.76 -20.32 28.20
CA PRO A 549 4.05 -20.12 26.78
C PRO A 549 3.12 -19.05 26.16
N GLY A 550 3.11 -17.84 26.72
CA GLY A 550 2.35 -16.70 26.21
C GLY A 550 3.04 -15.98 25.03
N THR A 551 2.27 -15.21 24.26
CA THR A 551 2.81 -14.36 23.18
C THR A 551 3.70 -13.26 23.81
N PRO A 552 4.96 -13.07 23.36
CA PRO A 552 5.85 -12.07 23.95
C PRO A 552 5.31 -10.65 23.77
N VAL A 553 5.33 -9.86 24.83
CA VAL A 553 5.00 -8.43 24.79
C VAL A 553 6.29 -7.64 24.63
N TYR A 554 6.31 -6.75 23.64
CA TYR A 554 7.41 -5.86 23.34
C TYR A 554 7.14 -4.50 23.96
N VAL A 555 8.14 -3.98 24.66
CA VAL A 555 8.09 -2.72 25.40
C VAL A 555 9.10 -1.78 24.79
N TYR A 556 8.65 -0.62 24.33
CA TYR A 556 9.50 0.44 23.80
C TYR A 556 9.44 1.64 24.74
N CYS A 557 10.57 1.96 25.36
CA CYS A 557 10.73 3.13 26.23
C CYS A 557 11.47 4.22 25.46
N CYS A 558 10.83 5.37 25.28
CA CYS A 558 11.36 6.50 24.54
C CYS A 558 11.72 7.64 25.50
N PHE A 559 12.98 8.08 25.46
CA PHE A 559 13.53 9.15 26.30
C PHE A 559 13.79 10.39 25.43
N LYS A 560 13.36 11.58 25.86
CA LYS A 560 13.66 12.81 25.13
C LYS A 560 15.15 13.11 25.18
N ARG A 561 15.74 13.42 24.02
CA ARG A 561 17.12 13.93 23.95
C ARG A 561 17.15 15.37 24.46
N PRO A 562 18.13 15.75 25.30
CA PRO A 562 18.34 17.15 25.64
C PRO A 562 18.65 17.92 24.35
N ALA A 563 17.92 19.01 24.11
CA ALA A 563 18.13 19.85 22.95
C ALA A 563 19.53 20.49 23.03
N LEU A 564 20.44 20.06 22.16
CA LEU A 564 21.68 20.80 21.92
C LEU A 564 21.34 22.09 21.15
N PRO A 565 21.86 23.26 21.56
CA PRO A 565 21.62 24.51 20.84
C PRO A 565 22.29 24.44 19.46
N ASN A 566 21.48 24.36 18.39
CA ASN A 566 21.97 24.29 17.01
C ASN A 566 22.34 25.68 16.47
N LEU A 567 23.57 25.79 15.95
CA LEU A 567 24.04 26.85 15.05
C LEU A 567 23.32 26.75 13.70
N ALA A 568 22.67 27.83 13.29
CA ALA A 568 21.93 27.94 12.04
C ALA A 568 22.87 28.02 10.82
N LEU A 569 22.59 27.21 9.79
CA LEU A 569 23.08 27.41 8.42
C LEU A 569 21.85 27.55 7.51
N SER A 570 21.83 28.67 6.81
CA SER A 570 20.75 29.22 5.98
C SER A 570 20.41 28.36 4.77
N ALA A 571 19.11 28.15 4.55
CA ALA A 571 18.54 27.71 3.29
C ALA A 571 18.20 28.96 2.46
N ASP A 572 18.87 29.16 1.34
CA ASP A 572 18.39 30.00 0.25
C ASP A 572 19.03 29.51 -1.06
N THR A 573 18.24 29.62 -2.13
CA THR A 573 18.54 29.36 -3.55
C THR A 573 18.23 27.95 -4.06
N GLU A 574 17.04 27.77 -4.65
CA GLU A 574 16.88 27.11 -5.96
C GLU A 574 15.46 27.37 -6.50
N GLN A 575 15.33 28.48 -7.25
CA GLN A 575 14.27 28.71 -8.23
C GLN A 575 14.80 28.24 -9.59
N SER A 576 14.15 27.26 -10.24
CA SER A 576 14.00 27.26 -11.71
C SER A 576 13.01 26.20 -12.23
N THR A 577 12.06 26.69 -13.03
CA THR A 577 11.36 26.05 -14.17
C THR A 577 10.44 24.84 -13.94
N LYS A 578 9.14 25.12 -13.86
CA LYS A 578 8.00 24.18 -14.03
C LYS A 578 7.69 23.97 -15.52
N GLN A 579 7.59 22.71 -15.96
CA GLN A 579 6.95 22.27 -17.20
C GLN A 579 5.74 21.36 -16.88
N GLU A 580 4.77 21.32 -17.79
CA GLU A 580 3.39 20.83 -17.59
C GLU A 580 3.25 19.30 -17.37
N PRO A 581 2.24 18.82 -16.58
CA PRO A 581 2.20 17.45 -16.06
C PRO A 581 1.38 16.45 -16.92
N GLY A 582 1.01 16.83 -18.15
CA GLY A 582 0.17 16.00 -19.02
C GLY A 582 0.89 14.86 -19.74
N ASN A 583 2.23 14.88 -19.79
CA ASN A 583 3.03 13.99 -20.65
C ASN A 583 3.79 12.88 -19.89
N GLU A 584 4.01 12.99 -18.58
CA GLU A 584 4.98 12.16 -17.84
C GLU A 584 4.61 10.67 -17.68
N ASN A 585 3.34 10.31 -17.82
CA ASN A 585 2.86 8.97 -17.47
C ASN A 585 2.94 7.94 -18.60
N ILE A 586 2.82 8.37 -19.86
CA ILE A 586 3.19 7.54 -21.03
C ILE A 586 4.73 7.46 -21.10
N ILE A 587 5.40 8.55 -20.72
CA ILE A 587 6.86 8.63 -20.64
C ILE A 587 7.41 7.64 -19.60
N ALA A 588 6.81 7.38 -18.44
CA ALA A 588 7.43 6.51 -17.42
C ALA A 588 7.56 5.02 -17.83
N ARG A 589 6.54 4.45 -18.51
CA ARG A 589 6.53 3.05 -19.00
C ARG A 589 7.49 2.89 -20.19
N ASP A 590 7.31 3.77 -21.18
CA ASP A 590 8.14 3.76 -22.38
C ASP A 590 9.57 4.11 -22.01
N ALA A 591 9.81 5.03 -21.07
CA ALA A 591 11.15 5.39 -20.63
C ALA A 591 11.82 4.28 -19.82
N ALA A 592 11.12 3.35 -19.14
CA ALA A 592 11.79 2.22 -18.49
C ALA A 592 12.27 1.22 -19.55
N LEU A 593 11.43 0.88 -20.53
CA LEU A 593 11.78 0.02 -21.66
C LEU A 593 12.82 0.68 -22.59
N GLU A 594 12.70 1.97 -22.84
CA GLU A 594 13.64 2.79 -23.59
C GLU A 594 14.96 2.90 -22.84
N THR A 595 14.94 3.10 -21.51
CA THR A 595 16.17 3.02 -20.70
C THR A 595 16.81 1.64 -20.83
N TRP A 596 16.04 0.54 -20.86
CA TRP A 596 16.61 -0.80 -21.08
C TRP A 596 17.18 -0.98 -22.49
N LEU A 597 16.47 -0.54 -23.53
CA LEU A 597 16.92 -0.59 -24.91
C LEU A 597 18.14 0.31 -25.15
N GLN A 598 18.16 1.47 -24.50
CA GLN A 598 19.29 2.40 -24.48
C GLN A 598 20.49 1.74 -23.83
N LEU A 599 20.34 1.12 -22.65
CA LEU A 599 21.40 0.38 -21.98
C LEU A 599 21.93 -0.79 -22.84
N GLU A 600 21.05 -1.51 -23.52
CA GLU A 600 21.42 -2.58 -24.46
C GLU A 600 22.20 -2.03 -25.67
N THR A 601 21.78 -0.88 -26.19
CA THR A 601 22.45 -0.19 -27.30
C THR A 601 23.82 0.36 -26.87
N GLU A 602 23.90 1.05 -25.73
CA GLU A 602 25.15 1.55 -25.14
C GLU A 602 26.13 0.40 -24.87
N LEU A 603 25.63 -0.72 -24.33
CA LEU A 603 26.42 -1.93 -24.10
C LEU A 603 26.97 -2.48 -25.42
N ASN A 604 26.15 -2.61 -26.46
CA ASN A 604 26.59 -3.14 -27.76
C ASN A 604 27.55 -2.20 -28.50
N THR A 605 27.32 -0.89 -28.43
CA THR A 605 28.25 0.12 -28.95
C THR A 605 29.59 0.03 -28.24
N ARG A 606 29.60 0.00 -26.90
CA ARG A 606 30.83 -0.08 -26.13
C ARG A 606 31.58 -1.40 -26.36
N LYS A 607 30.86 -2.52 -26.49
CA LYS A 607 31.46 -3.81 -26.89
C LYS A 607 32.16 -3.72 -28.25
N SER A 608 31.58 -2.99 -29.19
CA SER A 608 32.13 -2.83 -30.55
C SER A 608 33.37 -1.93 -30.56
N GLU A 609 33.37 -0.84 -29.78
CA GLU A 609 34.53 0.06 -29.63
C GLU A 609 35.73 -0.63 -28.97
N VAL A 610 35.46 -1.48 -27.98
CA VAL A 610 36.48 -2.14 -27.16
C VAL A 610 36.84 -3.54 -27.73
N GLY A 611 36.15 -4.01 -28.76
CA GLY A 611 36.16 -5.41 -29.22
C GLY A 611 37.53 -6.02 -29.54
N GLY A 612 38.56 -5.23 -29.81
CA GLY A 612 39.95 -5.70 -29.99
C GLY A 612 40.71 -5.99 -28.69
N GLU A 613 40.27 -5.44 -27.55
CA GLU A 613 40.93 -5.53 -26.23
C GLU A 613 40.01 -6.11 -25.13
N LEU A 614 38.78 -6.53 -25.48
CA LEU A 614 37.78 -7.00 -24.53
C LEU A 614 38.03 -8.45 -24.11
N VAL A 615 38.29 -8.67 -22.82
CA VAL A 615 38.38 -10.02 -22.23
C VAL A 615 37.02 -10.45 -21.71
N VAL A 616 36.46 -11.52 -22.25
CA VAL A 616 35.21 -12.11 -21.73
C VAL A 616 35.53 -12.86 -20.43
N MET A 617 34.93 -12.42 -19.33
CA MET A 617 35.07 -12.99 -18.00
C MET A 617 33.92 -13.97 -17.74
N ASP A 618 34.04 -15.14 -18.34
CA ASP A 618 33.09 -16.25 -18.26
C ASP A 618 33.53 -17.36 -17.29
N SER A 619 34.77 -17.30 -16.79
CA SER A 619 35.39 -18.36 -16.00
C SER A 619 36.34 -17.81 -14.92
N PRO A 620 36.60 -18.57 -13.84
CA PRO A 620 37.56 -18.18 -12.81
C PRO A 620 38.98 -17.97 -13.35
N VAL A 621 39.39 -18.74 -14.37
CA VAL A 621 40.69 -18.60 -15.02
C VAL A 621 40.77 -17.26 -15.77
N ALA A 622 39.71 -16.88 -16.49
CA ALA A 622 39.62 -15.57 -17.13
C ALA A 622 39.65 -14.42 -16.11
N ARG A 623 39.04 -14.60 -14.92
CA ARG A 623 39.09 -13.62 -13.82
C ARG A 623 40.50 -13.43 -13.24
N VAL A 624 41.22 -14.52 -12.99
CA VAL A 624 42.61 -14.45 -12.48
C VAL A 624 43.52 -13.83 -13.53
N LYS A 625 43.37 -14.23 -14.80
CA LYS A 625 44.13 -13.66 -15.91
C LYS A 625 43.89 -12.14 -16.05
N ALA A 626 42.63 -11.69 -16.05
CA ALA A 626 42.32 -10.27 -16.13
C ALA A 626 42.87 -9.46 -14.94
N ALA A 627 42.92 -10.05 -13.74
CA ALA A 627 43.54 -9.41 -12.57
C ALA A 627 45.08 -9.33 -12.70
N GLN A 628 45.72 -10.37 -13.23
CA GLN A 628 47.18 -10.40 -13.50
C GLN A 628 47.57 -9.43 -14.61
N ASP A 629 46.80 -9.39 -15.70
CA ASP A 629 47.01 -8.47 -16.82
C ASP A 629 46.90 -7.01 -16.32
N GLN A 630 45.99 -6.74 -15.39
CA GLN A 630 45.86 -5.41 -14.76
C GLN A 630 47.07 -5.09 -13.87
N GLU A 631 47.60 -6.06 -13.11
CA GLU A 631 48.81 -5.87 -12.31
C GLU A 631 50.04 -5.57 -13.16
N GLN A 632 50.18 -6.26 -14.30
CA GLN A 632 51.25 -6.00 -15.26
C GLN A 632 51.11 -4.62 -15.91
N ALA A 633 49.88 -4.22 -16.24
CA ALA A 633 49.59 -2.90 -16.82
C ALA A 633 49.90 -1.74 -15.87
N VAL A 634 49.77 -1.94 -14.55
CA VAL A 634 50.10 -0.94 -13.52
C VAL A 634 51.59 -0.92 -13.20
N ALA A 635 52.31 -2.03 -13.36
CA ALA A 635 53.76 -2.12 -13.09
C ALA A 635 54.63 -1.39 -14.14
N HIS A 636 54.09 -1.11 -15.32
CA HIS A 636 54.73 -0.22 -16.30
C HIS A 636 54.38 1.23 -15.95
N ASN A 637 55.36 1.99 -15.43
CA ASN A 637 55.29 3.42 -15.06
C ASN A 637 55.07 4.33 -16.28
N SER A 638 53.96 4.14 -16.98
CA SER A 638 53.38 5.04 -17.96
C SER A 638 52.53 6.08 -17.22
N ALA A 639 52.54 7.33 -17.68
CA ALA A 639 51.68 8.39 -17.12
C ALA A 639 50.17 8.08 -17.25
N ASP A 640 49.81 7.08 -18.06
CA ASP A 640 48.46 6.55 -18.20
C ASP A 640 48.53 5.00 -18.17
N PRO A 641 48.10 4.33 -17.08
CA PRO A 641 48.15 2.87 -17.00
C PRO A 641 47.15 2.25 -17.99
N ARG A 642 47.60 1.26 -18.76
CA ARG A 642 46.75 0.57 -19.74
C ARG A 642 45.55 -0.07 -19.03
N LYS A 643 44.32 0.27 -19.44
CA LYS A 643 43.10 -0.32 -18.88
C LYS A 643 42.88 -1.73 -19.42
N VAL A 644 42.65 -2.71 -18.55
CA VAL A 644 42.22 -4.05 -18.95
C VAL A 644 40.71 -4.10 -19.00
N TYR A 645 40.17 -4.09 -20.22
CA TYR A 645 38.74 -4.11 -20.46
C TYR A 645 38.17 -5.53 -20.38
N ILE A 646 37.05 -5.66 -19.68
CA ILE A 646 36.37 -6.93 -19.44
C ILE A 646 34.88 -6.85 -19.72
N GLN A 647 34.31 -7.97 -20.16
CA GLN A 647 32.88 -8.24 -20.16
C GLN A 647 32.57 -9.28 -19.08
N ALA A 648 31.77 -8.95 -18.09
CA ALA A 648 31.31 -9.89 -17.06
C ALA A 648 29.82 -10.15 -17.21
N THR A 649 29.43 -11.43 -17.12
CA THR A 649 28.03 -11.86 -17.07
C THR A 649 27.80 -12.68 -15.81
N GLY A 650 26.77 -12.37 -15.04
CA GLY A 650 26.44 -13.14 -13.85
C GLY A 650 25.13 -12.72 -13.17
N GLU A 651 24.77 -13.43 -12.13
CA GLU A 651 23.58 -13.15 -11.33
C GLU A 651 23.88 -12.11 -10.25
N ILE A 652 23.03 -11.12 -10.08
CA ILE A 652 23.17 -10.14 -9.01
C ILE A 652 22.84 -10.80 -7.67
N SER A 653 23.82 -10.97 -6.79
CA SER A 653 23.57 -11.48 -5.44
C SER A 653 23.28 -10.39 -4.42
N ARG A 654 23.73 -9.15 -4.67
CA ARG A 654 23.48 -8.00 -3.79
C ARG A 654 23.65 -6.67 -4.50
N VAL A 655 22.78 -5.70 -4.20
CA VAL A 655 22.92 -4.29 -4.61
C VAL A 655 23.05 -3.41 -3.37
N ARG A 656 24.06 -2.55 -3.32
CA ARG A 656 24.28 -1.53 -2.27
C ARG A 656 24.26 -0.15 -2.91
N ARG A 657 23.37 0.73 -2.45
CA ARG A 657 23.15 2.07 -2.99
C ARG A 657 23.74 3.12 -2.05
N PHE A 658 24.37 4.15 -2.60
CA PHE A 658 24.93 5.27 -1.87
C PHE A 658 24.39 6.59 -2.42
N SER A 659 24.32 7.62 -1.58
CA SER A 659 23.68 8.92 -1.89
C SER A 659 24.41 9.76 -2.95
N ASN A 660 25.62 9.38 -3.38
CA ASN A 660 26.51 10.23 -4.18
C ASN A 660 26.71 9.69 -5.61
N GLY A 661 25.67 9.15 -6.26
CA GLY A 661 25.80 8.60 -7.62
C GLY A 661 26.73 7.38 -7.71
N MET A 662 26.77 6.59 -6.62
CA MET A 662 27.60 5.41 -6.49
C MET A 662 26.76 4.20 -6.06
N ALA A 663 27.02 3.04 -6.66
CA ALA A 663 26.43 1.78 -6.26
C ALA A 663 27.43 0.64 -6.42
N PHE A 664 27.33 -0.34 -5.51
CA PHE A 664 28.08 -1.59 -5.61
C PHE A 664 27.12 -2.74 -5.86
N VAL A 665 27.36 -3.49 -6.91
CA VAL A 665 26.64 -4.70 -7.29
C VAL A 665 27.58 -5.89 -7.07
N SER A 666 27.11 -6.91 -6.37
CA SER A 666 27.83 -8.18 -6.21
C SER A 666 27.32 -9.14 -7.27
N LEU A 667 28.20 -9.58 -8.15
CA LEU A 667 27.89 -10.40 -9.31
C LEU A 667 28.45 -11.82 -9.13
N GLU A 668 27.58 -12.82 -9.11
CA GLU A 668 27.95 -14.24 -9.10
C GLU A 668 28.10 -14.72 -10.54
N LEU A 669 29.33 -15.04 -10.94
CA LEU A 669 29.62 -15.45 -12.32
C LEU A 669 29.09 -16.87 -12.57
N ARG A 670 28.44 -17.08 -13.73
CA ARG A 670 27.90 -18.39 -14.14
C ARG A 670 28.97 -19.48 -14.07
N GLY A 671 28.61 -20.64 -13.51
CA GLY A 671 29.50 -21.82 -13.44
C GLY A 671 30.66 -21.71 -12.44
N SER A 672 30.73 -20.65 -11.64
CA SER A 672 31.80 -20.47 -10.66
C SER A 672 31.42 -21.03 -9.29
N GLY A 673 31.94 -22.20 -8.93
CA GLY A 673 31.94 -22.71 -7.54
C GLY A 673 32.91 -21.93 -6.63
N TYR A 674 33.01 -20.61 -6.82
CA TYR A 674 33.92 -19.71 -6.11
C TYR A 674 33.17 -18.98 -4.99
N ASP A 675 33.73 -18.99 -3.78
CA ASP A 675 33.09 -18.40 -2.58
C ASP A 675 32.91 -16.86 -2.58
N ARG A 676 33.41 -16.14 -3.61
CA ARG A 676 33.39 -14.66 -3.59
C ARG A 676 32.86 -14.02 -4.89
N PRO A 677 31.73 -13.27 -4.83
CA PRO A 677 31.18 -12.56 -5.98
C PRO A 677 32.15 -11.50 -6.50
N LEU A 678 32.08 -11.20 -7.79
CA LEU A 678 32.77 -10.06 -8.40
C LEU A 678 32.10 -8.78 -7.92
N GLN A 679 32.87 -7.84 -7.37
CA GLN A 679 32.35 -6.51 -7.08
C GLN A 679 32.33 -5.68 -8.35
N VAL A 680 31.14 -5.26 -8.72
CA VAL A 680 30.84 -4.38 -9.84
C VAL A 680 30.51 -3.01 -9.25
N PHE A 681 31.21 -1.97 -9.67
CA PHE A 681 31.01 -0.62 -9.17
C PHE A 681 30.45 0.27 -10.27
N LEU A 682 29.33 0.88 -9.93
CA LEU A 682 28.61 1.81 -10.76
C LEU A 682 28.91 3.20 -10.22
N GLN A 683 29.58 4.01 -11.01
CA GLN A 683 29.82 5.41 -10.72
C GLN A 683 29.23 6.23 -11.85
N ARG A 684 28.36 7.17 -11.50
CA ARG A 684 27.67 8.05 -12.45
C ARG A 684 28.62 8.67 -13.47
N ASP A 685 29.74 9.24 -13.00
CA ASP A 685 30.68 9.96 -13.86
C ASP A 685 31.41 9.03 -14.85
N THR A 686 31.62 7.75 -14.48
CA THR A 686 32.23 6.77 -15.40
C THR A 686 31.23 6.26 -16.44
N LEU A 687 29.96 6.17 -16.07
CA LEU A 687 28.87 5.73 -16.95
C LEU A 687 28.36 6.87 -17.85
N GLY A 688 28.79 8.11 -17.61
CA GLY A 688 28.28 9.28 -18.34
C GLY A 688 26.81 9.58 -18.09
N TRP A 689 26.23 9.05 -17.00
CA TRP A 689 24.80 9.18 -16.72
C TRP A 689 24.47 10.47 -15.96
N SER A 690 23.26 11.00 -16.17
CA SER A 690 22.72 12.04 -15.28
C SER A 690 22.40 11.45 -13.90
N PRO A 691 22.30 12.27 -12.82
CA PRO A 691 21.86 11.78 -11.52
C PRO A 691 20.50 11.06 -11.58
N GLU A 692 19.60 11.55 -12.42
CA GLU A 692 18.27 10.97 -12.66
C GLU A 692 18.35 9.60 -13.34
N MET A 693 19.12 9.49 -14.43
CA MET A 693 19.36 8.22 -15.13
C MET A 693 20.01 7.20 -14.20
N PHE A 694 20.99 7.63 -13.39
CA PHE A 694 21.63 6.77 -12.41
C PHE A 694 20.65 6.25 -11.35
N ALA A 695 19.84 7.14 -10.76
CA ALA A 695 18.81 6.75 -9.79
C ALA A 695 17.81 5.77 -10.41
N LYS A 696 17.38 6.03 -11.64
CA LYS A 696 16.46 5.19 -12.40
C LYS A 696 17.04 3.80 -12.64
N VAL A 697 18.21 3.67 -13.25
CA VAL A 697 18.83 2.36 -13.54
C VAL A 697 19.14 1.58 -12.25
N VAL A 698 19.72 2.23 -11.24
CA VAL A 698 20.03 1.57 -9.97
C VAL A 698 18.77 1.17 -9.19
N SER A 699 17.65 1.88 -9.41
CA SER A 699 16.33 1.47 -8.89
C SER A 699 15.76 0.26 -9.60
N LEU A 700 16.23 -0.09 -10.80
CA LEU A 700 15.76 -1.24 -11.56
C LEU A 700 16.51 -2.53 -11.22
N LEU A 701 17.79 -2.44 -10.85
CA LEU A 701 18.59 -3.61 -10.48
C LEU A 701 18.05 -4.32 -9.21
N ARG A 702 17.91 -5.65 -9.29
CA ARG A 702 17.45 -6.52 -8.20
C ARG A 702 18.40 -7.69 -8.01
N LYS A 703 18.30 -8.30 -6.82
CA LYS A 703 18.96 -9.58 -6.57
C LYS A 703 18.26 -10.64 -7.44
N GLY A 704 19.02 -11.51 -8.07
CA GLY A 704 18.53 -12.55 -8.98
C GLY A 704 18.52 -12.14 -10.45
N ASP A 705 18.59 -10.85 -10.76
CA ASP A 705 18.67 -10.42 -12.15
C ASP A 705 20.03 -10.86 -12.73
N GLU A 706 20.03 -11.33 -13.97
CA GLU A 706 21.28 -11.54 -14.69
C GLU A 706 21.77 -10.22 -15.30
N LEU A 707 23.00 -9.84 -15.00
CA LEU A 707 23.60 -8.60 -15.46
C LEU A 707 24.77 -8.91 -16.39
N VAL A 708 24.79 -8.22 -17.53
CA VAL A 708 25.94 -8.14 -18.44
C VAL A 708 26.56 -6.76 -18.28
N ALA A 709 27.80 -6.70 -17.83
CA ALA A 709 28.54 -5.45 -17.63
C ALA A 709 29.84 -5.45 -18.45
N VAL A 710 30.15 -4.32 -19.06
CA VAL A 710 31.42 -4.03 -19.73
C VAL A 710 32.09 -2.86 -19.04
N GLY A 711 33.38 -2.99 -18.81
CA GLY A 711 34.15 -1.98 -18.09
C GLY A 711 35.61 -2.41 -17.98
N PHE A 712 36.34 -1.83 -17.03
CA PHE A 712 37.75 -2.19 -16.81
C PHE A 712 38.01 -2.64 -15.38
N MET A 713 39.06 -3.45 -15.23
CA MET A 713 39.51 -3.90 -13.91
C MET A 713 40.14 -2.75 -13.14
N ALA A 714 39.64 -2.51 -11.94
CA ALA A 714 40.14 -1.51 -11.00
C ALA A 714 40.36 -2.13 -9.62
N ARG A 715 41.02 -1.39 -8.73
CA ARG A 715 41.15 -1.75 -7.31
C ARG A 715 40.44 -0.70 -6.45
N ASN A 716 39.66 -1.14 -5.47
CA ASN A 716 39.13 -0.22 -4.48
C ASN A 716 40.24 0.27 -3.52
N GLY A 717 39.93 1.25 -2.66
CA GLY A 717 40.86 1.76 -1.65
C GLY A 717 41.34 0.73 -0.62
N ARG A 718 40.80 -0.50 -0.64
CA ARG A 718 41.26 -1.64 0.19
C ARG A 718 42.09 -2.65 -0.61
N GLY A 719 42.41 -2.35 -1.86
CA GLY A 719 43.21 -3.19 -2.76
C GLY A 719 42.46 -4.37 -3.38
N HIS A 720 41.14 -4.49 -3.20
CA HIS A 720 40.37 -5.57 -3.83
C HIS A 720 40.04 -5.24 -5.28
N SER A 721 40.23 -6.23 -6.16
CA SER A 721 39.85 -6.15 -7.56
C SER A 721 38.33 -6.04 -7.74
N MET A 722 37.92 -5.09 -8.57
CA MET A 722 36.54 -4.77 -8.88
C MET A 722 36.42 -4.38 -10.35
N LEU A 723 35.23 -4.55 -10.90
CA LEU A 723 34.87 -4.08 -12.23
C LEU A 723 34.32 -2.66 -12.14
N GLN A 724 35.06 -1.68 -12.67
CA GLN A 724 34.55 -0.33 -12.91
C GLN A 724 33.73 -0.37 -14.21
N VAL A 725 32.42 -0.19 -14.11
CA VAL A 725 31.52 -0.33 -15.28
C VAL A 725 31.52 0.94 -16.13
N GLU A 726 31.59 0.75 -17.44
CA GLU A 726 31.38 1.80 -18.45
C GLU A 726 30.07 1.59 -19.22
N ALA A 727 29.58 0.35 -19.35
CA ALA A 727 28.25 0.05 -19.89
C ALA A 727 27.67 -1.23 -19.27
N LEU A 728 26.34 -1.34 -19.15
CA LEU A 728 25.67 -2.52 -18.62
C LEU A 728 24.29 -2.73 -19.23
N SER A 729 23.79 -3.97 -19.19
CA SER A 729 22.41 -4.34 -19.48
C SER A 729 22.00 -5.57 -18.67
N LEU A 730 20.71 -5.78 -18.41
CA LEU A 730 20.23 -7.03 -17.85
C LEU A 730 20.08 -8.09 -18.95
N ALA A 731 20.64 -9.28 -18.73
CA ALA A 731 20.50 -10.42 -19.63
C ALA A 731 19.08 -10.98 -19.55
N ARG A 732 18.53 -11.33 -20.72
CA ARG A 732 17.21 -11.95 -20.88
C ARG A 732 17.40 -13.46 -20.99
N THR A 733 17.01 -14.25 -19.98
CA THR A 733 17.38 -15.67 -19.96
C THR A 733 16.24 -16.69 -19.95
N GLY A 734 14.99 -16.25 -20.06
CA GLY A 734 13.89 -17.17 -20.36
C GLY A 734 12.51 -16.52 -20.58
N GLU A 735 11.56 -17.34 -21.02
CA GLU A 735 10.12 -16.98 -21.12
C GLU A 735 9.49 -16.69 -19.74
N PHE A 736 10.07 -17.25 -18.67
CA PHE A 736 9.57 -17.17 -17.31
C PHE A 736 10.71 -17.35 -16.30
N GLU A 737 10.82 -16.42 -15.34
CA GLU A 737 11.79 -16.48 -14.25
C GLU A 737 11.09 -16.16 -12.92
N ALA A 738 11.41 -16.91 -11.86
CA ALA A 738 10.89 -16.67 -10.51
C ALA A 738 12.06 -16.61 -9.52
N TYR A 739 12.16 -15.51 -8.78
CA TYR A 739 13.27 -15.25 -7.86
C TYR A 739 12.90 -15.61 -6.42
N SER A 740 13.85 -16.14 -5.66
CA SER A 740 13.67 -16.56 -4.25
C SER A 740 13.76 -15.41 -3.26
#